data_AF-A0A067D5R8-F1
#
_entry.id   AF-A0A067D5R8-F1
#
_cell.length_a   1.000
_cell.length_b   1.000
_cell.length_c   1.000
_cell.angle_alpha   90.00
_cell.angle_beta   90.00
_cell.angle_gamma   90.00
#
_symmetry.space_group_name_H-M   'P 1'
#
loop_
_entity.id
_entity.type
_entity.pdbx_description
1 polymer ?
#
loop_
_entity_poly.entity_id
_entity_poly.type
_entity_poly.pdbx_seq_one_letter_code
_entity_poly.pdbx_strand_id
1 'polypeptide(L)'
;MGNHISSTTLVGVALFVRVAVGETYDVIIIGSGPGGLVAAEYLSRNASTSVLVLEAGGPSLAATGGIDIPGYAQSQGLTRFDIPGEYSNVAFQGDNKYRMNTDWIASPTGLYLGKVIGGSSSLNGMLYFRTPDSYVTEASWPNDAATVTAGFSAIETMFTSTNNPSPDGTRYLQEAYNVMRSVLGGGGYTESSNLNNDRNAKSKSYGHPPFAIKNGLRDSPAKTFLGVAKARSNFKLISSATVSYIIQSKGTATGVVYTTNNGQTVTVNLSSRGAVVVAGSAVMTPKILMQSGVGPSSQLNLLKNNGNFPGVSSDAANWVVNENVGSSLFDTHQLLMTFSRNDMKTFAHTQSPSAAISQYMTQGRSGPWSSPDPVQIAYENYNVNGRAYQFQVTTFCHGFNWGSNNPTEFGVAVYVNNPISRDSARFTSDGRYHLDTARSMYNDPRDREALANYVDKLRGMMNAQGVATVIPGNGVPSIDFVNNKVEGANHYGGSCYTSGDKSDTKRCADETFRVVGAKNIFVGDGSLMKEGTVNPYGFIMYAGYQTGVNIAKAIAGYSGVTPSTPSTCTDVENDVDYYGNDIGATSRASADACCADCAAKPGCSVYVWTNYNGGMCWLKSGRGLKSSQPGAKAGGIHASASGCGIPEPNTDFAGQDVGNVPGTNPSDCCAACKKNKACNAYSLWSNTCWLKSGHDGRKAAPGTTAAVVNKCSALDISTDYVGNDIGRAAASTADDCCAKCRNTNGCGAFSWYQGTCYFKSSKGSTKANGNVISATVLM
;
A
#
# COMPACT_ATOMS: atom_id res chain seq x y z
N MET A 1 -50.55 26.24 33.26
CA MET A 1 -51.21 26.02 31.95
C MET A 1 -50.55 26.94 30.95
N GLY A 2 -50.07 26.41 29.81
CA GLY A 2 -49.51 27.21 28.72
C GLY A 2 -48.10 26.78 28.30
N ASN A 3 -48.04 26.00 27.22
CA ASN A 3 -46.85 25.41 26.59
C ASN A 3 -45.93 26.46 25.93
N HIS A 4 -44.61 26.24 26.01
CA HIS A 4 -43.72 26.53 24.88
C HIS A 4 -42.75 25.38 24.67
N ILE A 5 -42.89 24.76 23.51
CA ILE A 5 -42.08 23.68 22.95
C ILE A 5 -40.74 24.29 22.52
N SER A 6 -39.62 23.78 23.04
CA SER A 6 -38.27 24.10 22.56
C SER A 6 -37.56 22.83 22.11
N SER A 7 -37.38 22.77 20.79
CA SER A 7 -36.39 22.04 19.99
C SER A 7 -35.75 20.80 20.60
N THR A 8 -36.18 19.64 20.10
CA THR A 8 -35.52 18.34 20.18
C THR A 8 -34.02 18.39 19.85
N THR A 9 -33.21 18.02 20.83
CA THR A 9 -31.83 17.58 20.67
C THR A 9 -31.81 16.34 19.77
N LEU A 10 -31.29 16.46 18.54
CA LEU A 10 -30.89 15.30 17.76
C LEU A 10 -29.64 14.71 18.46
N VAL A 11 -29.87 13.77 19.38
CA VAL A 11 -28.84 12.86 19.85
C VAL A 11 -28.45 12.02 18.63
N GLY A 12 -27.24 12.24 18.10
CA GLY A 12 -26.64 11.41 17.08
C GLY A 12 -26.54 9.99 17.61
N VAL A 13 -27.54 9.16 17.29
CA VAL A 13 -27.47 7.72 17.47
C VAL A 13 -26.31 7.26 16.61
N ALA A 14 -25.24 6.78 17.25
CA ALA A 14 -24.21 6.01 16.57
C ALA A 14 -24.94 4.91 15.80
N LEU A 15 -24.95 4.98 14.46
CA LEU A 15 -25.39 3.87 13.63
C LEU A 15 -24.43 2.72 13.94
N PHE A 16 -24.81 1.87 14.90
CA PHE A 16 -24.31 0.52 15.00
C PHE A 16 -24.76 -0.18 13.73
N VAL A 17 -23.96 -0.12 12.68
CA VAL A 17 -24.25 -0.85 11.44
C VAL A 17 -24.11 -2.33 11.77
N ARG A 18 -25.21 -2.97 12.17
CA ARG A 18 -25.24 -4.41 12.49
C ARG A 18 -24.91 -5.19 11.22
N VAL A 19 -24.07 -6.22 11.32
CA VAL A 19 -23.98 -7.25 10.27
C VAL A 19 -25.29 -8.01 10.29
N ALA A 20 -26.01 -8.04 9.17
CA ALA A 20 -27.16 -8.92 9.08
C ALA A 20 -26.66 -10.38 9.04
N VAL A 21 -27.33 -11.26 9.78
CA VAL A 21 -27.00 -12.69 9.81
C VAL A 21 -27.04 -13.22 8.38
N GLY A 22 -25.92 -13.76 7.90
CA GLY A 22 -25.77 -14.29 6.53
C GLY A 22 -25.12 -13.36 5.52
N GLU A 23 -24.77 -12.11 5.88
CA GLU A 23 -23.96 -11.24 5.00
C GLU A 23 -22.58 -11.86 4.74
N THR A 24 -22.16 -11.83 3.48
CA THR A 24 -20.83 -12.26 3.02
C THR A 24 -20.02 -11.08 2.51
N TYR A 25 -18.72 -11.11 2.73
CA TYR A 25 -17.79 -10.07 2.25
C TYR A 25 -16.68 -10.69 1.41
N ASP A 26 -16.26 -10.01 0.34
CA ASP A 26 -15.09 -10.42 -0.43
C ASP A 26 -13.80 -10.21 0.37
N VAL A 27 -13.74 -9.17 1.20
CA VAL A 27 -12.59 -8.94 2.06
C VAL A 27 -13.03 -8.59 3.48
N ILE A 28 -12.52 -9.33 4.46
CA ILE A 28 -12.64 -8.98 5.88
C ILE A 28 -11.24 -8.57 6.38
N ILE A 29 -11.13 -7.34 6.88
CA ILE A 29 -9.90 -6.76 7.42
C ILE A 29 -10.01 -6.68 8.94
N ILE A 30 -9.04 -7.26 9.64
CA ILE A 30 -8.98 -7.32 11.09
C ILE A 30 -8.01 -6.25 11.57
N GLY A 31 -8.55 -5.15 12.12
CA GLY A 31 -7.80 -3.98 12.58
C GLY A 31 -7.91 -2.80 11.62
N SER A 32 -8.24 -1.63 12.18
CA SER A 32 -8.33 -0.35 11.44
C SER A 32 -7.08 0.52 11.64
N GLY A 33 -5.94 -0.11 11.91
CA GLY A 33 -4.64 0.57 11.93
C GLY A 33 -4.25 1.16 10.57
N PRO A 34 -3.05 1.74 10.47
CA PRO A 34 -2.62 2.43 9.25
C PRO A 34 -2.62 1.55 8.00
N GLY A 35 -2.10 0.32 8.09
CA GLY A 35 -2.14 -0.60 6.95
C GLY A 35 -3.55 -1.10 6.63
N GLY A 36 -4.34 -1.44 7.65
CA GLY A 36 -5.71 -1.94 7.49
C GLY A 36 -6.63 -0.96 6.76
N LEU A 37 -6.65 0.32 7.16
CA LEU A 37 -7.50 1.32 6.52
C LEU A 37 -7.05 1.70 5.10
N VAL A 38 -5.73 1.70 4.83
CA VAL A 38 -5.22 1.93 3.47
C VAL A 38 -5.58 0.76 2.54
N ALA A 39 -5.44 -0.48 3.01
CA ALA A 39 -5.90 -1.66 2.27
C ALA A 39 -7.40 -1.60 1.99
N ALA A 40 -8.20 -1.25 3.01
CA ALA A 40 -9.65 -1.17 2.89
C ALA A 40 -10.10 -0.10 1.88
N GLU A 41 -9.46 1.07 1.91
CA GLU A 41 -9.74 2.13 0.96
C GLU A 41 -9.40 1.70 -0.46
N TYR A 42 -8.21 1.11 -0.69
CA TYR A 42 -7.80 0.64 -2.02
C TYR A 42 -8.77 -0.38 -2.58
N LEU A 43 -9.10 -1.42 -1.80
CA LEU A 43 -9.95 -2.53 -2.24
C LEU A 43 -11.39 -2.09 -2.52
N SER A 44 -11.92 -1.16 -1.70
CA SER A 44 -13.29 -0.66 -1.86
C SER A 44 -13.47 0.29 -3.05
N ARG A 45 -12.39 0.74 -3.71
CA ARG A 45 -12.48 1.50 -4.97
C ARG A 45 -13.20 0.71 -6.07
N ASN A 46 -13.07 -0.62 -6.06
CA ASN A 46 -13.86 -1.48 -6.93
C ASN A 46 -15.22 -1.76 -6.29
N ALA A 47 -16.29 -1.21 -6.88
CA ALA A 47 -17.66 -1.35 -6.38
C ALA A 47 -18.14 -2.82 -6.30
N SER A 48 -17.52 -3.73 -7.06
CA SER A 48 -17.82 -5.18 -7.02
C SER A 48 -17.08 -5.93 -5.91
N THR A 49 -16.25 -5.26 -5.11
CA THR A 49 -15.55 -5.87 -3.97
C THR A 49 -16.16 -5.37 -2.67
N SER A 50 -16.86 -6.25 -1.93
CA SER A 50 -17.39 -5.91 -0.61
C SER A 50 -16.31 -6.01 0.47
N VAL A 51 -16.14 -4.95 1.27
CA VAL A 51 -15.08 -4.82 2.26
C VAL A 51 -15.66 -4.55 3.65
N LEU A 52 -15.30 -5.39 4.62
CA LEU A 52 -15.60 -5.19 6.03
C LEU A 52 -14.31 -4.96 6.82
N VAL A 53 -14.29 -3.94 7.66
CA VAL A 53 -13.22 -3.69 8.64
C VAL A 53 -13.77 -3.94 10.05
N LEU A 54 -13.07 -4.76 10.85
CA LEU A 54 -13.38 -5.02 12.25
C LEU A 54 -12.31 -4.36 13.13
N GLU A 55 -12.71 -3.44 14.00
CA GLU A 55 -11.82 -2.72 14.91
C GLU A 55 -12.22 -3.00 16.37
N ALA A 56 -11.26 -3.41 17.19
CA ALA A 56 -11.49 -3.68 18.60
C ALA A 56 -11.80 -2.41 19.41
N GLY A 57 -11.16 -1.30 19.07
CA GLY A 57 -11.32 0.00 19.71
C GLY A 57 -12.55 0.78 19.28
N GLY A 58 -12.76 1.90 19.96
CA GLY A 58 -13.80 2.88 19.62
C GLY A 58 -13.27 4.07 18.80
N PRO A 59 -14.13 5.06 18.52
CA PRO A 59 -13.74 6.33 17.91
C PRO A 59 -12.63 7.08 18.68
N SER A 60 -11.83 7.86 17.94
CA SER A 60 -10.74 8.70 18.50
C SER A 60 -10.81 10.14 17.99
N LEU A 61 -10.55 10.36 16.71
CA LEU A 61 -10.64 11.68 16.06
C LEU A 61 -12.11 12.12 15.93
N ALA A 62 -12.36 13.43 15.87
CA ALA A 62 -13.69 13.98 15.60
C ALA A 62 -14.30 13.39 14.32
N ALA A 63 -13.50 13.20 13.26
CA ALA A 63 -13.92 12.61 11.99
C ALA A 63 -14.45 11.16 12.09
N THR A 64 -14.10 10.47 13.18
CA THR A 64 -14.56 9.11 13.51
C THR A 64 -15.71 9.08 14.51
N GLY A 65 -16.18 10.24 14.98
CA GLY A 65 -17.17 10.37 16.04
C GLY A 65 -16.59 10.31 17.45
N GLY A 66 -15.30 10.63 17.61
CA GLY A 66 -14.67 10.75 18.93
C GLY A 66 -15.26 11.91 19.73
N ILE A 67 -15.31 11.74 21.06
CA ILE A 67 -15.95 12.69 21.99
C ILE A 67 -15.02 13.18 23.11
N ASP A 68 -13.73 12.80 23.08
CA ASP A 68 -12.73 13.25 24.05
C ASP A 68 -12.23 14.66 23.69
N ILE A 69 -13.07 15.65 23.98
CA ILE A 69 -12.85 17.05 23.60
C ILE A 69 -12.35 17.82 24.83
N PRO A 70 -11.12 18.38 24.81
CA PRO A 70 -10.63 19.19 25.91
C PRO A 70 -11.45 20.49 26.01
N GLY A 71 -11.59 21.03 27.23
CA GLY A 71 -12.46 22.18 27.49
C GLY A 71 -12.22 23.38 26.55
N TYR A 72 -10.97 23.66 26.22
CA TYR A 72 -10.59 24.77 25.34
C TYR A 72 -10.98 24.55 23.86
N ALA A 73 -11.28 23.32 23.44
CA ALA A 73 -11.59 22.97 22.06
C ALA A 73 -13.07 22.62 21.80
N GLN A 74 -13.92 22.72 22.83
CA GLN A 74 -15.35 22.39 22.76
C GLN A 74 -16.09 23.11 21.62
N SER A 75 -15.82 24.41 21.43
CA SER A 75 -16.47 25.20 20.38
C SER A 75 -16.12 24.77 18.95
N GLN A 76 -15.00 24.08 18.75
CA GLN A 76 -14.57 23.56 17.45
C GLN A 76 -14.83 22.06 17.28
N GLY A 77 -15.28 21.37 18.34
CA GLY A 77 -15.52 19.93 18.32
C GLY A 77 -14.27 19.08 18.03
N LEU A 78 -13.07 19.60 18.30
CA LEU A 78 -11.81 18.89 18.05
C LEU A 78 -11.48 18.00 19.25
N THR A 79 -11.24 16.72 19.02
CA THR A 79 -10.81 15.84 20.11
C THR A 79 -9.33 16.06 20.42
N ARG A 80 -8.87 15.58 21.58
CA ARG A 80 -7.43 15.57 21.90
C ARG A 80 -6.60 14.88 20.82
N PHE A 81 -7.18 13.89 20.12
CA PHE A 81 -6.51 13.16 19.04
C PHE A 81 -6.33 14.01 17.78
N ASP A 82 -7.18 15.01 17.54
CA ASP A 82 -7.06 15.91 16.39
C ASP A 82 -5.94 16.95 16.55
N ILE A 83 -5.55 17.26 17.79
CA ILE A 83 -4.70 18.41 18.13
C ILE A 83 -3.23 17.95 18.28
N PRO A 84 -2.28 18.42 17.45
CA PRO A 84 -0.89 17.96 17.51
C PRO A 84 -0.20 18.15 18.86
N GLY A 85 -0.41 19.31 19.50
CA GLY A 85 0.17 19.63 20.82
C GLY A 85 -0.38 18.78 21.97
N GLU A 86 -1.45 18.00 21.76
CA GLU A 86 -1.98 17.05 22.74
C GLU A 86 -1.32 15.67 22.62
N TYR A 87 -0.35 15.46 21.71
CA TYR A 87 0.31 14.18 21.48
C TYR A 87 0.76 13.50 22.78
N SER A 88 1.56 14.16 23.63
CA SER A 88 2.10 13.54 24.84
C SER A 88 1.01 13.25 25.87
N ASN A 89 -0.02 14.10 25.93
CA ASN A 89 -1.19 13.88 26.77
C ASN A 89 -1.98 12.66 26.29
N VAL A 90 -2.13 12.45 24.99
CA VAL A 90 -2.84 11.30 24.43
C VAL A 90 -2.00 10.01 24.53
N ALA A 91 -0.71 10.09 24.21
CA ALA A 91 0.18 8.93 24.10
C ALA A 91 0.66 8.41 25.45
N PHE A 92 0.88 9.28 26.45
CA PHE A 92 1.46 8.89 27.74
C PHE A 92 0.50 9.09 28.93
N GLN A 93 -0.24 10.21 28.98
CA GLN A 93 -1.13 10.53 30.13
C GLN A 93 -2.61 10.16 29.92
N GLY A 94 -2.99 9.83 28.69
CA GLY A 94 -4.38 9.59 28.30
C GLY A 94 -4.96 8.31 28.88
N ASP A 95 -6.29 8.23 28.83
CA ASP A 95 -7.06 7.09 29.35
C ASP A 95 -6.62 5.77 28.71
N ASN A 96 -6.27 4.80 29.55
CA ASN A 96 -5.83 3.47 29.15
C ASN A 96 -6.87 2.73 28.26
N LYS A 97 -8.14 3.15 28.26
CA LYS A 97 -9.16 2.56 27.37
C LYS A 97 -8.81 2.68 25.88
N TYR A 98 -8.05 3.71 25.48
CA TYR A 98 -7.63 3.94 24.10
C TYR A 98 -6.37 3.17 23.70
N ARG A 99 -5.76 2.44 24.65
CA ARG A 99 -4.53 1.67 24.44
C ARG A 99 -4.80 0.17 24.56
N MET A 100 -3.89 -0.61 23.99
CA MET A 100 -3.77 -2.02 24.34
C MET A 100 -3.36 -2.13 25.81
N ASN A 101 -4.00 -3.04 26.54
CA ASN A 101 -3.78 -3.21 27.97
C ASN A 101 -3.30 -4.63 28.29
N THR A 102 -2.93 -4.85 29.55
CA THR A 102 -2.39 -6.13 30.04
C THR A 102 -3.39 -7.28 29.99
N ASP A 103 -4.69 -7.00 29.86
CA ASP A 103 -5.73 -8.03 29.73
C ASP A 103 -5.66 -8.72 28.36
N TRP A 104 -5.08 -8.04 27.37
CA TRP A 104 -4.92 -8.57 26.01
C TRP A 104 -3.57 -9.19 25.78
N ILE A 105 -2.55 -8.63 26.41
CA ILE A 105 -1.16 -9.04 26.27
C ILE A 105 -0.38 -8.78 27.55
N ALA A 106 0.19 -9.85 28.09
CA ALA A 106 1.15 -9.75 29.16
C ALA A 106 2.49 -9.27 28.59
N SER A 107 2.83 -8.02 28.89
CA SER A 107 4.12 -7.42 28.53
C SER A 107 4.87 -7.06 29.81
N PRO A 108 6.21 -7.23 29.86
CA PRO A 108 7.01 -6.78 31.00
C PRO A 108 6.98 -5.24 31.17
N THR A 109 6.59 -4.51 30.12
CA THR A 109 6.48 -3.05 30.12
C THR A 109 5.12 -2.59 29.58
N GLY A 110 4.68 -1.39 29.98
CA GLY A 110 3.45 -0.80 29.45
C GLY A 110 3.55 -0.61 27.93
N LEU A 111 2.51 -1.03 27.19
CA LEU A 111 2.47 -0.87 25.74
C LEU A 111 1.76 0.43 25.37
N TYR A 112 2.41 1.26 24.56
CA TYR A 112 1.82 2.50 24.04
C TYR A 112 1.23 2.30 22.64
N LEU A 113 0.46 1.22 22.47
CA LEU A 113 -0.19 0.86 21.20
C LEU A 113 -1.66 1.24 21.22
N GLY A 114 -2.13 1.83 20.12
CA GLY A 114 -3.51 2.30 19.99
C GLY A 114 -4.53 1.17 19.83
N LYS A 115 -5.62 1.26 20.58
CA LYS A 115 -6.83 0.44 20.46
C LYS A 115 -8.03 1.35 20.21
N VAL A 116 -8.04 1.96 19.02
CA VAL A 116 -9.03 2.93 18.53
C VAL A 116 -9.10 2.85 17.01
N ILE A 117 -10.13 3.44 16.41
CA ILE A 117 -10.17 3.64 14.97
C ILE A 117 -8.92 4.43 14.52
N GLY A 118 -8.15 3.86 13.60
CA GLY A 118 -6.84 4.36 13.15
C GLY A 118 -5.63 3.74 13.86
N GLY A 119 -5.85 2.96 14.92
CA GLY A 119 -4.80 2.36 15.75
C GLY A 119 -3.81 3.40 16.26
N SER A 120 -2.54 3.03 16.37
CA SER A 120 -1.48 3.92 16.88
C SER A 120 -1.28 5.20 16.05
N SER A 121 -1.71 5.26 14.78
CA SER A 121 -1.61 6.49 13.98
C SER A 121 -2.48 7.64 14.51
N SER A 122 -3.53 7.31 15.27
CA SER A 122 -4.38 8.31 15.95
C SER A 122 -3.76 8.82 17.26
N LEU A 123 -2.73 8.16 17.81
CA LEU A 123 -2.10 8.54 19.08
C LEU A 123 -0.61 8.92 18.96
N ASN A 124 0.09 8.48 17.92
CA ASN A 124 1.55 8.60 17.82
C ASN A 124 2.05 10.05 17.65
N GLY A 125 3.37 10.23 17.62
CA GLY A 125 4.03 11.52 17.39
C GLY A 125 3.92 12.07 15.96
N MET A 126 3.04 11.52 15.12
CA MET A 126 2.76 11.96 13.74
C MET A 126 3.93 11.94 12.77
N LEU A 127 5.10 11.41 13.15
CA LEU A 127 6.25 11.31 12.26
C LEU A 127 5.94 10.42 11.05
N TYR A 128 6.04 10.97 9.85
CA TYR A 128 5.76 10.30 8.59
C TYR A 128 6.99 10.30 7.69
N PHE A 129 7.63 9.14 7.56
CA PHE A 129 8.80 8.96 6.72
C PHE A 129 8.52 8.04 5.53
N ARG A 130 9.08 8.39 4.37
CA ARG A 130 9.44 7.39 3.36
C ARG A 130 10.69 6.64 3.82
N THR A 131 10.73 5.34 3.58
CA THR A 131 11.95 4.54 3.80
C THR A 131 13.02 4.88 2.76
N PRO A 132 14.33 4.76 3.08
CA PRO A 132 15.36 4.84 2.06
C PRO A 132 15.21 3.69 1.06
N ASP A 133 15.66 3.89 -0.18
CA ASP A 133 15.61 2.85 -1.22
C ASP A 133 16.47 1.63 -0.83
N SER A 134 17.54 1.83 -0.06
CA SER A 134 18.41 0.76 0.45
C SER A 134 17.67 -0.23 1.37
N TYR A 135 16.59 0.21 2.03
CA TYR A 135 15.79 -0.63 2.91
C TYR A 135 15.22 -1.85 2.16
N VAL A 136 14.90 -1.71 0.87
CA VAL A 136 14.40 -2.83 0.06
C VAL A 136 15.43 -3.97 0.01
N THR A 137 16.69 -3.64 -0.23
CA THR A 137 17.76 -4.65 -0.26
C THR A 137 18.07 -5.16 1.15
N GLU A 138 18.20 -4.26 2.13
CA GLU A 138 18.51 -4.60 3.52
C GLU A 138 17.47 -5.55 4.14
N ALA A 139 16.19 -5.30 3.92
CA ALA A 139 15.10 -6.11 4.43
C ALA A 139 14.79 -7.33 3.54
N SER A 140 15.47 -7.48 2.39
CA SER A 140 15.09 -8.43 1.34
C SER A 140 13.60 -8.29 0.99
N TRP A 141 13.12 -7.07 0.83
CA TRP A 141 11.70 -6.79 0.60
C TRP A 141 11.25 -7.34 -0.78
N PRO A 142 10.04 -7.92 -0.89
CA PRO A 142 9.56 -8.52 -2.14
C PRO A 142 9.46 -7.60 -3.36
N ASN A 143 9.21 -6.30 -3.14
CA ASN A 143 9.03 -5.33 -4.22
C ASN A 143 10.27 -4.46 -4.35
N ASP A 144 10.64 -4.11 -5.59
CA ASP A 144 11.75 -3.20 -5.84
C ASP A 144 11.48 -1.77 -5.31
N ALA A 145 12.55 -0.97 -5.19
CA ALA A 145 12.47 0.39 -4.68
C ALA A 145 11.56 1.30 -5.53
N ALA A 146 11.46 1.05 -6.83
CA ALA A 146 10.58 1.80 -7.73
C ALA A 146 9.10 1.52 -7.40
N THR A 147 8.73 0.26 -7.18
CA THR A 147 7.39 -0.17 -6.79
C THR A 147 7.02 0.35 -5.41
N VAL A 148 7.95 0.29 -4.45
CA VAL A 148 7.75 0.88 -3.11
C VAL A 148 7.50 2.39 -3.22
N THR A 149 8.32 3.10 -4.00
CA THR A 149 8.18 4.54 -4.23
C THR A 149 6.85 4.90 -4.92
N ALA A 150 6.41 4.08 -5.89
CA ALA A 150 5.13 4.26 -6.55
C ALA A 150 3.96 4.07 -5.55
N GLY A 151 4.06 3.08 -4.65
CA GLY A 151 3.07 2.87 -3.59
C GLY A 151 2.97 4.05 -2.62
N PHE A 152 4.11 4.57 -2.15
CA PHE A 152 4.12 5.82 -1.37
C PHE A 152 3.47 6.97 -2.14
N SER A 153 3.82 7.16 -3.40
CA SER A 153 3.26 8.24 -4.22
C SER A 153 1.75 8.10 -4.42
N ALA A 154 1.24 6.87 -4.55
CA ALA A 154 -0.20 6.60 -4.64
C ALA A 154 -0.94 6.97 -3.34
N ILE A 155 -0.37 6.63 -2.18
CA ILE A 155 -0.89 7.02 -0.86
C ILE A 155 -0.90 8.55 -0.71
N GLU A 156 0.19 9.19 -1.12
CA GLU A 156 0.42 10.62 -0.92
C GLU A 156 -0.43 11.53 -1.79
N THR A 157 -1.15 10.97 -2.78
CA THR A 157 -2.22 11.70 -3.50
C THR A 157 -3.33 12.18 -2.57
N MET A 158 -3.59 11.46 -1.47
CA MET A 158 -4.60 11.82 -0.48
C MET A 158 -4.00 12.21 0.88
N PHE A 159 -2.81 11.70 1.20
CA PHE A 159 -2.20 11.80 2.53
C PHE A 159 -0.79 12.39 2.48
N THR A 160 -0.64 13.66 2.84
CA THR A 160 0.63 14.39 2.70
C THR A 160 1.33 14.58 4.04
N SER A 161 2.66 14.76 4.01
CA SER A 161 3.44 15.21 5.16
C SER A 161 3.87 16.68 5.04
N THR A 162 4.09 17.34 6.19
CA THR A 162 4.69 18.67 6.29
C THR A 162 5.81 18.69 7.34
N ASN A 163 6.89 19.42 7.09
CA ASN A 163 7.91 19.72 8.11
C ASN A 163 7.74 21.13 8.70
N ASN A 164 6.60 21.76 8.42
CA ASN A 164 6.19 23.05 8.94
C ASN A 164 4.68 22.99 9.24
N PRO A 165 4.27 22.42 10.38
CA PRO A 165 2.88 22.08 10.63
C PRO A 165 1.99 23.30 10.97
N SER A 166 2.60 24.42 11.36
CA SER A 166 1.87 25.64 11.69
C SER A 166 1.32 26.33 10.43
N PRO A 167 0.00 26.61 10.35
CA PRO A 167 -0.60 27.22 9.16
C PRO A 167 -0.11 28.63 8.82
N ASP A 168 0.51 29.34 9.77
CA ASP A 168 1.11 30.66 9.55
C ASP A 168 2.48 30.60 8.84
N GLY A 169 2.97 29.40 8.52
CA GLY A 169 4.26 29.19 7.88
C GLY A 169 5.47 29.34 8.81
N THR A 170 5.26 29.51 10.11
CA THR A 170 6.33 29.66 11.10
C THR A 170 6.64 28.35 11.82
N ARG A 171 7.93 28.02 11.94
CA ARG A 171 8.37 26.94 12.82
C ARG A 171 8.57 27.48 14.24
N TYR A 172 7.88 26.89 15.20
CA TYR A 172 7.98 27.22 16.61
C TYR A 172 8.97 26.28 17.33
N LEU A 173 9.33 26.60 18.57
CA LEU A 173 10.20 25.76 19.43
C LEU A 173 11.58 25.47 18.78
N GLN A 174 12.21 26.51 18.23
CA GLN A 174 13.46 26.37 17.47
C GLN A 174 14.72 26.40 18.36
N GLU A 175 14.58 26.64 19.67
CA GLU A 175 15.69 26.71 20.61
C GLU A 175 16.51 25.41 20.60
N ALA A 176 15.89 24.26 20.89
CA ALA A 176 16.60 22.98 20.88
C ALA A 176 17.10 22.59 19.47
N TYR A 177 16.34 22.95 18.44
CA TYR A 177 16.74 22.75 17.05
C TYR A 177 18.05 23.48 16.75
N ASN A 178 18.18 24.75 17.14
CA ASN A 178 19.35 25.58 16.88
C ASN A 178 20.58 25.14 17.69
N VAL A 179 20.39 24.70 18.94
CA VAL A 179 21.45 24.05 19.74
C VAL A 179 21.98 22.86 18.95
N MET A 180 21.09 21.95 18.56
CA MET A 180 21.48 20.72 17.89
C MET A 180 22.01 20.93 16.48
N ARG A 181 21.53 21.95 15.76
CA ARG A 181 22.08 22.39 14.47
C ARG A 181 23.57 22.70 14.59
N SER A 182 23.97 23.37 15.66
CA SER A 182 25.38 23.71 15.95
C SER A 182 26.19 22.46 16.32
N VAL A 183 25.62 21.59 17.18
CA VAL A 183 26.24 20.30 17.59
C VAL A 183 26.49 19.39 16.40
N LEU A 184 25.46 19.14 15.60
CA LEU A 184 25.54 18.24 14.45
C LEU A 184 26.37 18.86 13.32
N GLY A 185 26.24 20.17 13.06
CA GLY A 185 27.09 20.87 12.11
C GLY A 185 28.58 20.79 12.46
N GLY A 186 28.94 21.00 13.73
CA GLY A 186 30.31 20.78 14.23
C GLY A 186 30.78 19.32 14.13
N GLY A 187 29.83 18.37 14.20
CA GLY A 187 30.06 16.94 13.95
C GLY A 187 30.15 16.54 12.47
N GLY A 188 30.04 17.51 11.55
CA GLY A 188 30.09 17.28 10.10
C GLY A 188 28.80 16.72 9.50
N TYR A 189 27.65 16.93 10.14
CA TYR A 189 26.36 16.57 9.59
C TYR A 189 25.83 17.66 8.65
N THR A 190 25.04 17.24 7.65
CA THR A 190 24.41 18.13 6.68
C THR A 190 22.93 18.31 6.98
N GLU A 191 22.47 19.56 6.97
CA GLU A 191 21.05 19.90 7.11
C GLU A 191 20.29 19.63 5.81
N SER A 192 19.20 18.88 5.91
CA SER A 192 18.24 18.64 4.85
C SER A 192 17.07 19.61 5.01
N SER A 193 16.70 20.26 3.90
CA SER A 193 15.51 21.11 3.84
C SER A 193 14.21 20.31 3.93
N ASN A 194 14.24 19.02 3.57
CA ASN A 194 13.11 18.10 3.65
C ASN A 194 13.59 16.64 3.68
N LEU A 195 13.49 16.00 4.85
CA LEU A 195 13.96 14.63 5.08
C LEU A 195 13.27 13.56 4.22
N ASN A 196 12.06 13.80 3.72
CA ASN A 196 11.37 12.87 2.81
C ASN A 196 11.84 13.01 1.36
N ASN A 197 12.19 14.23 0.93
CA ASN A 197 12.83 14.44 -0.37
C ASN A 197 14.24 13.82 -0.37
N ASP A 198 14.97 14.02 0.72
CA ASP A 198 16.32 13.49 0.92
C ASP A 198 16.31 12.11 1.62
N ARG A 199 15.27 11.29 1.40
CA ARG A 199 15.08 10.02 2.14
C ARG A 199 16.27 9.07 2.09
N ASN A 200 17.10 9.13 1.04
CA ASN A 200 18.28 8.29 0.87
C ASN A 200 19.51 8.82 1.63
N ALA A 201 19.50 10.08 2.08
CA ALA A 201 20.55 10.64 2.93
C ALA A 201 20.31 10.21 4.39
N LYS A 202 20.77 9.01 4.75
CA LYS A 202 20.65 8.42 6.11
C LYS A 202 21.98 8.32 6.86
N SER A 203 23.02 9.01 6.38
CA SER A 203 24.29 9.12 7.09
C SER A 203 24.72 10.57 7.22
N LYS A 204 24.99 10.99 8.47
CA LYS A 204 25.35 12.36 8.84
C LYS A 204 24.41 13.42 8.24
N SER A 205 23.10 13.20 8.38
CA SER A 205 22.06 14.11 7.92
C SER A 205 21.14 14.49 9.07
N TYR A 206 20.55 15.68 9.02
CA TYR A 206 19.51 16.10 9.97
C TYR A 206 18.54 17.09 9.36
N GLY A 207 17.37 17.30 9.95
CA GLY A 207 16.40 18.28 9.48
C GLY A 207 15.17 18.36 10.37
N HIS A 208 14.21 19.18 9.96
CA HIS A 208 12.91 19.25 10.64
C HIS A 208 12.12 17.96 10.40
N PRO A 209 11.41 17.44 11.42
CA PRO A 209 10.66 16.21 11.27
C PRO A 209 9.49 16.37 10.28
N PRO A 210 9.29 15.43 9.35
CA PRO A 210 8.08 15.37 8.54
C PRO A 210 6.93 14.79 9.36
N PHE A 211 5.84 15.54 9.47
CA PHE A 211 4.64 15.17 10.20
C PHE A 211 3.45 14.90 9.28
N ALA A 212 2.65 13.91 9.64
CA ALA A 212 1.28 13.71 9.17
C ALA A 212 0.33 14.75 9.79
N ILE A 213 0.50 16.01 9.41
CA ILE A 213 -0.30 17.14 9.87
C ILE A 213 -0.75 17.95 8.66
N LYS A 214 -2.01 18.37 8.68
CA LYS A 214 -2.61 19.22 7.64
C LYS A 214 -3.45 20.31 8.29
N ASN A 215 -3.16 21.56 7.95
CA ASN A 215 -3.84 22.75 8.47
C ASN A 215 -3.87 22.79 10.02
N GLY A 216 -2.73 22.52 10.65
CA GLY A 216 -2.57 22.51 12.11
C GLY A 216 -3.27 21.36 12.83
N LEU A 217 -3.85 20.38 12.11
CA LEU A 217 -4.51 19.21 12.70
C LEU A 217 -3.76 17.93 12.34
N ARG A 218 -3.81 16.95 13.24
CA ARG A 218 -3.42 15.57 12.94
C ARG A 218 -4.13 15.10 11.66
N ASP A 219 -3.36 14.44 10.81
CA ASP A 219 -3.90 13.55 9.79
C ASP A 219 -3.61 12.10 10.17
N SER A 220 -4.52 11.20 9.81
CA SER A 220 -4.36 9.76 10.00
C SER A 220 -5.23 9.01 8.99
N PRO A 221 -5.02 7.69 8.80
CA PRO A 221 -5.89 6.94 7.92
C PRO A 221 -7.33 6.84 8.37
N ALA A 222 -7.59 7.03 9.67
CA ALA A 222 -8.94 7.14 10.22
C ALA A 222 -9.66 8.42 9.78
N LYS A 223 -8.94 9.50 9.47
CA LYS A 223 -9.50 10.73 8.92
C LYS A 223 -9.58 10.68 7.40
N THR A 224 -8.47 10.36 6.74
CA THR A 224 -8.35 10.46 5.28
C THR A 224 -8.93 9.26 4.55
N PHE A 225 -8.39 8.05 4.77
CA PHE A 225 -8.78 6.86 4.01
C PHE A 225 -10.17 6.36 4.41
N LEU A 226 -10.46 6.26 5.71
CA LEU A 226 -11.79 5.93 6.21
C LEU A 226 -12.83 6.99 5.82
N GLY A 227 -12.45 8.27 5.81
CA GLY A 227 -13.32 9.38 5.42
C GLY A 227 -13.89 9.22 4.01
N VAL A 228 -13.08 8.73 3.06
CA VAL A 228 -13.49 8.45 1.68
C VAL A 228 -14.19 7.08 1.59
N ALA A 229 -13.62 6.03 2.20
CA ALA A 229 -14.14 4.67 2.09
C ALA A 229 -15.56 4.54 2.66
N LYS A 230 -15.87 5.21 3.77
CA LYS A 230 -17.19 5.14 4.44
C LYS A 230 -18.36 5.69 3.62
N ALA A 231 -18.08 6.45 2.56
CA ALA A 231 -19.10 6.93 1.65
C ALA A 231 -19.51 5.89 0.58
N ARG A 232 -18.77 4.78 0.47
CA ARG A 232 -19.01 3.74 -0.54
C ARG A 232 -19.96 2.67 -0.01
N SER A 233 -20.95 2.27 -0.80
CA SER A 233 -21.97 1.29 -0.39
C SER A 233 -21.43 -0.12 -0.17
N ASN A 234 -20.29 -0.45 -0.76
CA ASN A 234 -19.59 -1.73 -0.64
C ASN A 234 -18.58 -1.77 0.52
N PHE A 235 -18.51 -0.74 1.36
CA PHE A 235 -17.61 -0.67 2.50
C PHE A 235 -18.38 -0.59 3.83
N LYS A 236 -17.88 -1.28 4.85
CA LYS A 236 -18.39 -1.21 6.22
C LYS A 236 -17.24 -1.28 7.22
N LEU A 237 -17.35 -0.49 8.30
CA LEU A 237 -16.48 -0.61 9.47
C LEU A 237 -17.33 -0.86 10.71
N ILE A 238 -16.90 -1.80 11.53
CA ILE A 238 -17.50 -2.11 12.83
C ILE A 238 -16.42 -1.91 13.89
N SER A 239 -16.59 -0.87 14.70
CA SER A 239 -15.78 -0.63 15.88
C SER A 239 -16.26 -1.47 17.05
N SER A 240 -15.48 -1.52 18.14
CA SER A 240 -15.83 -2.29 19.33
C SER A 240 -16.09 -3.77 19.03
N ALA A 241 -15.34 -4.30 18.05
CA ALA A 241 -15.43 -5.63 17.50
C ALA A 241 -14.08 -6.34 17.66
N THR A 242 -13.93 -7.08 18.75
CA THR A 242 -12.72 -7.83 19.06
C THR A 242 -12.74 -9.16 18.33
N VAL A 243 -11.89 -9.32 17.31
CA VAL A 243 -11.77 -10.60 16.60
C VAL A 243 -11.19 -11.65 17.53
N SER A 244 -11.90 -12.77 17.64
CA SER A 244 -11.50 -13.92 18.44
C SER A 244 -10.65 -14.89 17.62
N TYR A 245 -11.09 -15.23 16.40
CA TYR A 245 -10.38 -16.11 15.46
C TYR A 245 -10.96 -16.03 14.05
N ILE A 246 -10.16 -16.50 13.08
CA ILE A 246 -10.55 -16.74 11.69
C ILE A 246 -11.06 -18.19 11.60
N ILE A 247 -12.21 -18.38 10.97
CA ILE A 247 -12.73 -19.71 10.65
C ILE A 247 -11.95 -20.20 9.43
N GLN A 248 -11.08 -21.20 9.63
CA GLN A 248 -10.30 -21.80 8.54
C GLN A 248 -10.15 -23.30 8.70
N SER A 249 -9.98 -23.99 7.57
CA SER A 249 -9.51 -25.37 7.51
C SER A 249 -8.46 -25.50 6.40
N LYS A 250 -7.31 -26.10 6.73
CA LYS A 250 -6.21 -26.35 5.77
C LYS A 250 -5.83 -25.09 5.01
N GLY A 251 -5.78 -23.97 5.73
CA GLY A 251 -5.40 -22.66 5.20
C GLY A 251 -6.47 -21.94 4.38
N THR A 252 -7.67 -22.49 4.25
CA THR A 252 -8.79 -21.83 3.55
C THR A 252 -9.71 -21.19 4.58
N ALA A 253 -9.68 -19.86 4.66
CA ALA A 253 -10.57 -19.08 5.51
C ALA A 253 -11.96 -18.96 4.87
N THR A 254 -13.01 -19.12 5.68
CA THR A 254 -14.42 -18.99 5.26
C THR A 254 -15.17 -17.90 6.03
N GLY A 255 -14.56 -17.32 7.06
CA GLY A 255 -15.18 -16.27 7.87
C GLY A 255 -14.33 -15.86 9.05
N VAL A 256 -14.87 -14.95 9.87
CA VAL A 256 -14.23 -14.43 11.07
C VAL A 256 -15.26 -14.40 12.20
N VAL A 257 -14.84 -14.78 13.41
CA VAL A 257 -15.62 -14.66 14.63
C VAL A 257 -15.08 -13.50 15.45
N TYR A 258 -15.97 -12.61 15.89
CA TYR A 258 -15.63 -11.50 16.76
C TYR A 258 -16.65 -11.33 17.89
N THR A 259 -16.21 -10.69 18.97
CA THR A 259 -17.04 -10.34 20.12
C THR A 259 -17.26 -8.85 20.17
N THR A 260 -18.48 -8.40 20.40
CA THR A 260 -18.78 -6.98 20.61
C THR A 260 -18.53 -6.57 22.06
N ASN A 261 -18.49 -5.26 22.35
CA ASN A 261 -18.32 -4.77 23.73
C ASN A 261 -19.38 -5.27 24.73
N ASN A 262 -20.56 -5.71 24.29
CA ASN A 262 -21.58 -6.26 25.18
C ASN A 262 -21.43 -7.78 25.42
N GLY A 263 -20.35 -8.40 24.92
CA GLY A 263 -20.09 -9.83 25.05
C GLY A 263 -20.75 -10.72 23.98
N GLN A 264 -21.52 -10.15 23.05
CA GLN A 264 -22.12 -10.92 21.97
C GLN A 264 -21.06 -11.43 20.98
N THR A 265 -21.07 -12.74 20.73
CA THR A 265 -20.28 -13.37 19.66
C THR A 265 -21.03 -13.30 18.32
N VAL A 266 -20.33 -12.87 17.28
CA VAL A 266 -20.85 -12.72 15.92
C VAL A 266 -19.92 -13.40 14.92
N THR A 267 -20.50 -14.13 13.98
CA THR A 267 -19.78 -14.72 12.85
C THR A 267 -20.08 -13.95 11.57
N VAL A 268 -19.04 -13.60 10.81
CA VAL A 268 -19.16 -13.02 9.47
C VAL A 268 -18.51 -13.94 8.47
N ASN A 269 -19.18 -14.18 7.34
CA ASN A 269 -18.71 -15.09 6.32
C ASN A 269 -17.95 -14.35 5.21
N LEU A 270 -16.99 -15.05 4.60
CA LEU A 270 -16.40 -14.64 3.34
C LEU A 270 -17.28 -15.08 2.17
N SER A 271 -17.21 -14.34 1.06
CA SER A 271 -17.68 -14.83 -0.23
C SER A 271 -16.83 -16.03 -0.69
N SER A 272 -17.29 -16.74 -1.73
CA SER A 272 -16.54 -17.89 -2.27
C SER A 272 -15.16 -17.54 -2.80
N ARG A 273 -14.91 -16.28 -3.13
CA ARG A 273 -13.63 -15.73 -3.60
C ARG A 273 -12.88 -14.93 -2.54
N GLY A 274 -13.38 -14.92 -1.32
CA GLY A 274 -13.00 -13.92 -0.33
C GLY A 274 -11.64 -14.15 0.30
N ALA A 275 -11.09 -13.11 0.92
CA ALA A 275 -9.83 -13.12 1.65
C ALA A 275 -9.94 -12.42 3.00
N VAL A 276 -9.12 -12.86 3.97
CA VAL A 276 -8.92 -12.16 5.24
C VAL A 276 -7.62 -11.38 5.21
N VAL A 277 -7.63 -10.15 5.72
CA VAL A 277 -6.42 -9.36 6.02
C VAL A 277 -6.27 -9.23 7.52
N VAL A 278 -5.16 -9.73 8.06
CA VAL A 278 -4.78 -9.50 9.44
C VAL A 278 -3.91 -8.24 9.51
N ALA A 279 -4.47 -7.19 10.12
CA ALA A 279 -3.84 -5.90 10.34
C ALA A 279 -3.85 -5.53 11.84
N GLY A 280 -3.57 -6.52 12.70
CA GLY A 280 -3.62 -6.43 14.15
C GLY A 280 -2.40 -5.77 14.80
N SER A 281 -1.43 -5.28 14.03
CA SER A 281 -0.07 -4.86 14.42
C SER A 281 0.91 -6.03 14.55
N ALA A 282 2.20 -5.70 14.56
CA ALA A 282 3.28 -6.63 14.89
C ALA A 282 3.08 -7.36 16.23
N VAL A 283 2.29 -6.81 17.13
CA VAL A 283 2.05 -7.42 18.44
C VAL A 283 0.85 -8.38 18.42
N MET A 284 -0.27 -8.05 17.77
CA MET A 284 -1.48 -8.89 17.86
C MET A 284 -1.72 -9.80 16.66
N THR A 285 -1.11 -9.52 15.51
CA THR A 285 -1.23 -10.39 14.32
C THR A 285 -0.87 -11.85 14.61
N PRO A 286 0.23 -12.16 15.34
CA PRO A 286 0.52 -13.55 15.68
C PRO A 286 -0.53 -14.18 16.60
N LYS A 287 -1.06 -13.42 17.57
CA LYS A 287 -2.13 -13.89 18.46
C LYS A 287 -3.35 -14.34 17.65
N ILE A 288 -3.83 -13.49 16.74
CA ILE A 288 -4.99 -13.76 15.90
C ILE A 288 -4.76 -15.01 15.05
N LEU A 289 -3.59 -15.14 14.42
CA LEU A 289 -3.23 -16.31 13.62
C LEU A 289 -3.21 -17.59 14.46
N MET A 290 -2.53 -17.58 15.61
CA MET A 290 -2.41 -18.75 16.48
C MET A 290 -3.78 -19.21 17.02
N GLN A 291 -4.63 -18.27 17.43
CA GLN A 291 -6.01 -18.57 17.87
C GLN A 291 -6.91 -19.12 16.75
N SER A 292 -6.48 -18.99 15.50
CA SER A 292 -7.16 -19.47 14.29
C SER A 292 -6.61 -20.81 13.76
N GLY A 293 -5.75 -21.48 14.52
CA GLY A 293 -5.12 -22.72 14.06
C GLY A 293 -4.01 -22.51 13.02
N VAL A 294 -3.42 -21.30 12.96
CA VAL A 294 -2.33 -20.93 12.07
C VAL A 294 -1.12 -20.47 12.88
N GLY A 295 -0.07 -21.29 12.98
CA GLY A 295 1.10 -20.93 13.78
C GLY A 295 2.02 -22.09 14.14
N PRO A 296 2.94 -21.89 15.11
CA PRO A 296 3.89 -22.92 15.51
C PRO A 296 3.18 -24.13 16.10
N SER A 297 3.62 -25.34 15.78
CA SER A 297 2.99 -26.58 16.25
C SER A 297 2.88 -26.63 17.77
N SER A 298 3.90 -26.12 18.48
CA SER A 298 3.92 -26.03 19.94
C SER A 298 2.79 -25.13 20.49
N GLN A 299 2.53 -23.99 19.83
CA GLN A 299 1.49 -23.05 20.21
C GLN A 299 0.10 -23.63 19.92
N LEU A 300 -0.08 -24.25 18.75
CA LEU A 300 -1.37 -24.86 18.40
C LEU A 300 -1.74 -26.01 19.34
N ASN A 301 -0.77 -26.85 19.71
CA ASN A 301 -0.96 -27.89 20.72
C ASN A 301 -1.32 -27.30 22.10
N LEU A 302 -0.62 -26.24 22.54
CA LEU A 302 -0.91 -25.56 23.81
C LEU A 302 -2.35 -25.03 23.84
N LEU A 303 -2.77 -24.32 22.79
CA LEU A 303 -4.11 -23.73 22.70
C LEU A 303 -5.21 -24.79 22.60
N LYS A 304 -4.97 -25.86 21.82
CA LYS A 304 -5.87 -27.02 21.77
C LYS A 304 -6.06 -27.64 23.15
N ASN A 305 -4.98 -27.87 23.89
CA ASN A 305 -5.03 -28.51 25.21
C ASN A 305 -5.67 -27.62 26.29
N ASN A 306 -5.59 -26.30 26.15
CA ASN A 306 -6.28 -25.36 27.03
C ASN A 306 -7.82 -25.42 26.86
N GLY A 307 -8.32 -25.77 25.67
CA GLY A 307 -9.75 -25.94 25.39
C GLY A 307 -10.56 -24.65 25.23
N ASN A 308 -9.99 -23.48 25.58
CA ASN A 308 -10.66 -22.17 25.49
C ASN A 308 -10.48 -21.46 24.13
N PHE A 309 -9.88 -22.12 23.13
CA PHE A 309 -9.56 -21.54 21.82
C PHE A 309 -10.29 -22.27 20.69
N PRO A 310 -11.58 -22.00 20.47
CA PRO A 310 -12.41 -22.74 19.52
C PRO A 310 -11.97 -22.61 18.04
N GLY A 311 -11.17 -21.60 17.71
CA GLY A 311 -10.56 -21.48 16.37
C GLY A 311 -9.43 -22.48 16.10
N VAL A 312 -8.95 -23.20 17.12
CA VAL A 312 -7.95 -24.26 16.97
C VAL A 312 -8.66 -25.61 16.91
N SER A 313 -8.76 -26.19 15.72
CA SER A 313 -9.39 -27.51 15.49
C SER A 313 -8.79 -28.60 16.38
N SER A 314 -9.63 -29.52 16.88
CA SER A 314 -9.16 -30.71 17.60
C SER A 314 -8.41 -31.68 16.68
N ASP A 315 -8.77 -31.72 15.39
CA ASP A 315 -8.06 -32.42 14.33
C ASP A 315 -6.91 -31.53 13.80
N ALA A 316 -5.68 -31.98 14.03
CA ALA A 316 -4.46 -31.30 13.61
C ALA A 316 -4.30 -31.26 12.08
N ALA A 317 -4.99 -32.13 11.33
CA ALA A 317 -4.98 -32.10 9.87
C ALA A 317 -5.64 -30.84 9.29
N ASN A 318 -6.38 -30.07 10.10
CA ASN A 318 -6.99 -28.80 9.70
C ASN A 318 -6.10 -27.58 10.00
N TRP A 319 -4.98 -27.75 10.69
CA TRP A 319 -4.08 -26.66 11.04
C TRP A 319 -3.24 -26.18 9.86
N VAL A 320 -2.77 -24.95 9.96
CA VAL A 320 -1.65 -24.45 9.15
C VAL A 320 -0.45 -24.33 10.07
N VAL A 321 0.47 -25.28 9.96
CA VAL A 321 1.73 -25.23 10.72
C VAL A 321 2.67 -24.22 10.06
N ASN A 322 2.93 -23.13 10.77
CA ASN A 322 3.87 -22.10 10.37
C ASN A 322 4.67 -21.68 11.60
N GLU A 323 5.88 -22.25 11.74
CA GLU A 323 6.75 -22.08 12.90
C GLU A 323 7.28 -20.64 13.06
N ASN A 324 7.09 -19.80 12.04
CA ASN A 324 7.59 -18.43 12.00
C ASN A 324 6.55 -17.40 12.47
N VAL A 325 5.29 -17.78 12.68
CA VAL A 325 4.27 -16.88 13.25
C VAL A 325 4.66 -16.50 14.68
N GLY A 326 4.75 -15.19 14.93
CA GLY A 326 5.16 -14.63 16.21
C GLY A 326 6.66 -14.72 16.47
N SER A 327 7.44 -15.28 15.54
CA SER A 327 8.90 -15.34 15.63
C SER A 327 9.51 -14.01 15.19
N SER A 328 10.73 -13.73 15.64
CA SER A 328 11.53 -12.59 15.15
C SER A 328 10.92 -11.22 15.41
N LEU A 329 10.13 -11.08 16.47
CA LEU A 329 9.65 -9.78 16.93
C LEU A 329 10.85 -8.88 17.27
N PHE A 330 10.84 -7.64 16.82
CA PHE A 330 11.76 -6.60 17.27
C PHE A 330 11.01 -5.31 17.61
N ASP A 331 11.71 -4.43 18.31
CA ASP A 331 11.38 -3.01 18.45
C ASP A 331 12.69 -2.23 18.27
N THR A 332 12.61 -0.99 17.80
CA THR A 332 13.73 -0.05 17.83
C THR A 332 14.17 0.18 19.28
N HIS A 333 15.47 0.11 19.54
CA HIS A 333 16.02 0.45 20.86
C HIS A 333 16.09 1.95 21.00
N GLN A 334 15.71 2.47 22.15
CA GLN A 334 15.72 3.89 22.48
C GLN A 334 16.47 4.13 23.78
N LEU A 335 17.16 5.27 23.84
CA LEU A 335 17.79 5.81 25.03
C LEU A 335 17.43 7.28 25.17
N LEU A 336 16.84 7.65 26.30
CA LEU A 336 16.40 9.02 26.59
C LEU A 336 17.46 9.78 27.39
N MET A 337 18.02 10.84 26.81
CA MET A 337 19.07 11.67 27.41
C MET A 337 18.59 13.11 27.64
N THR A 338 19.09 13.74 28.70
CA THR A 338 18.80 15.16 28.99
C THR A 338 20.08 15.96 28.96
N PHE A 339 20.02 17.12 28.34
CA PHE A 339 21.12 18.07 28.20
C PHE A 339 20.67 19.46 28.63
N SER A 340 21.61 20.37 28.87
CA SER A 340 21.30 21.78 29.17
C SER A 340 22.27 22.75 28.51
N ARG A 341 21.76 23.94 28.17
CA ARG A 341 22.55 25.10 27.69
C ARG A 341 21.83 26.40 28.04
N ASN A 342 22.57 27.46 28.36
CA ASN A 342 21.99 28.71 28.90
C ASN A 342 21.01 29.43 27.95
N ASP A 343 21.10 29.21 26.64
CA ASP A 343 20.23 29.82 25.62
C ASP A 343 19.03 28.92 25.25
N MET A 344 18.87 27.77 25.92
CA MET A 344 17.67 26.95 25.79
C MET A 344 16.46 27.60 26.46
N LYS A 345 15.29 27.28 25.91
CA LYS A 345 13.99 27.53 26.54
C LYS A 345 13.17 26.27 26.49
N THR A 346 12.91 25.71 27.66
CA THR A 346 12.09 24.51 27.79
C THR A 346 10.63 24.79 27.40
N PHE A 347 10.04 23.87 26.65
CA PHE A 347 8.61 23.83 26.33
C PHE A 347 8.10 22.39 26.47
N ALA A 348 7.20 22.17 27.43
CA ALA A 348 6.62 20.87 27.73
C ALA A 348 5.12 20.86 27.38
N HIS A 349 4.74 20.05 26.38
CA HIS A 349 3.33 19.91 25.99
C HIS A 349 2.46 19.35 27.12
N THR A 350 3.02 18.50 27.97
CA THR A 350 2.34 17.95 29.15
C THR A 350 1.88 19.00 30.16
N GLN A 351 2.46 20.20 30.14
CA GLN A 351 2.05 21.30 31.02
C GLN A 351 0.87 22.12 30.44
N SER A 352 0.47 21.86 29.20
CA SER A 352 -0.63 22.57 28.52
C SER A 352 -0.57 24.10 28.63
N PRO A 353 0.50 24.75 28.12
CA PRO A 353 0.69 26.19 28.30
C PRO A 353 -0.46 27.02 27.71
N SER A 354 -1.14 27.82 28.53
CA SER A 354 -2.36 28.53 28.14
C SER A 354 -2.17 29.51 26.99
N ALA A 355 -1.01 30.18 26.92
CA ALA A 355 -0.69 31.10 25.82
C ALA A 355 -0.57 30.37 24.46
N ALA A 356 0.08 29.21 24.44
CA ALA A 356 0.20 28.38 23.24
C ALA A 356 -1.16 27.86 22.76
N ILE A 357 -1.97 27.37 23.69
CA ILE A 357 -3.34 26.91 23.41
C ILE A 357 -4.19 28.07 22.89
N SER A 358 -4.12 29.24 23.54
CA SER A 358 -4.87 30.43 23.13
C SER A 358 -4.51 30.87 21.71
N GLN A 359 -3.21 30.94 21.38
CA GLN A 359 -2.75 31.24 20.03
C GLN A 359 -3.32 30.22 19.03
N TYR A 360 -3.18 28.93 19.30
CA TYR A 360 -3.70 27.87 18.44
C TYR A 360 -5.22 27.97 18.22
N MET A 361 -5.99 28.22 19.27
CA MET A 361 -7.45 28.29 19.16
C MET A 361 -7.94 29.57 18.47
N THR A 362 -7.21 30.68 18.57
CA THR A 362 -7.68 32.00 18.10
C THR A 362 -7.01 32.50 16.82
N GLN A 363 -5.83 31.96 16.46
CA GLN A 363 -5.02 32.44 15.33
C GLN A 363 -4.86 31.36 14.25
N GLY A 364 -5.96 30.70 13.90
CA GLY A 364 -5.98 29.76 12.78
C GLY A 364 -5.13 28.50 13.00
N ARG A 365 -5.05 27.99 14.24
CA ARG A 365 -4.27 26.79 14.60
C ARG A 365 -2.76 26.96 14.41
N SER A 366 -2.27 28.19 14.50
CA SER A 366 -0.84 28.49 14.50
C SER A 366 -0.22 28.35 15.89
N GLY A 367 1.10 28.51 15.97
CA GLY A 367 1.81 28.48 17.25
C GLY A 367 2.41 27.12 17.61
N PRO A 368 3.07 27.02 18.76
CA PRO A 368 3.77 25.81 19.19
C PRO A 368 2.84 24.62 19.46
N TRP A 369 1.54 24.85 19.70
CA TRP A 369 0.54 23.79 19.88
C TRP A 369 0.13 23.08 18.57
N SER A 370 0.59 23.60 17.42
CA SER A 370 0.35 23.01 16.09
C SER A 370 1.29 21.86 15.73
N SER A 371 2.27 21.56 16.58
CA SER A 371 3.24 20.46 16.43
C SER A 371 3.27 19.55 17.67
N PRO A 372 3.70 18.29 17.55
CA PRO A 372 4.04 17.44 18.69
C PRO A 372 5.45 17.76 19.23
N ASP A 373 5.96 16.97 20.19
CA ASP A 373 7.23 17.25 20.88
C ASP A 373 8.50 17.27 20.01
N PRO A 374 8.70 16.36 19.02
CA PRO A 374 9.95 16.33 18.25
C PRO A 374 10.18 17.60 17.44
N VAL A 375 11.38 18.18 17.51
CA VAL A 375 11.74 19.39 16.73
C VAL A 375 12.85 19.16 15.72
N GLN A 376 13.65 18.09 15.87
CA GLN A 376 14.72 17.72 14.95
C GLN A 376 14.83 16.20 14.85
N ILE A 377 15.18 15.71 13.67
CA ILE A 377 15.57 14.32 13.44
C ILE A 377 16.93 14.30 12.73
N ALA A 378 17.84 13.43 13.16
CA ALA A 378 19.11 13.17 12.50
C ALA A 378 19.34 11.66 12.31
N TYR A 379 20.16 11.32 11.32
CA TYR A 379 20.54 9.94 11.00
C TYR A 379 22.04 9.79 10.83
N GLU A 380 22.58 8.67 11.31
CA GLU A 380 23.95 8.27 11.01
C GLU A 380 24.09 6.75 10.88
N ASN A 381 24.70 6.32 9.77
CA ASN A 381 25.24 4.97 9.67
C ASN A 381 26.62 4.97 10.33
N TYR A 382 26.74 4.28 11.47
CA TYR A 382 27.94 4.29 12.30
C TYR A 382 28.47 2.88 12.50
N ASN A 383 29.75 2.66 12.17
CA ASN A 383 30.39 1.36 12.30
C ASN A 383 30.86 1.14 13.75
N VAL A 384 30.44 0.02 14.35
CA VAL A 384 30.90 -0.44 15.65
C VAL A 384 31.32 -1.90 15.49
N ASN A 385 32.56 -2.22 15.84
CA ASN A 385 33.11 -3.58 15.80
C ASN A 385 32.85 -4.33 14.48
N GLY A 386 33.01 -3.63 13.34
CA GLY A 386 32.85 -4.20 12.00
C GLY A 386 31.40 -4.33 11.50
N ARG A 387 30.40 -3.87 12.27
CA ARG A 387 29.00 -3.79 11.84
C ARG A 387 28.54 -2.34 11.71
N ALA A 388 27.90 -2.02 10.60
CA ALA A 388 27.21 -0.75 10.41
C ALA A 388 25.87 -0.76 11.19
N TYR A 389 25.70 0.19 12.10
CA TYR A 389 24.46 0.45 12.82
C TYR A 389 23.78 1.70 12.29
N GLN A 390 22.45 1.66 12.18
CA GLN A 390 21.63 2.78 11.73
C GLN A 390 21.09 3.53 12.96
N PHE A 391 21.73 4.64 13.29
CA PHE A 391 21.29 5.50 14.38
C PHE A 391 20.32 6.56 13.91
N GLN A 392 19.31 6.80 14.73
CA GLN A 392 18.48 8.01 14.65
C GLN A 392 18.67 8.81 15.94
N VAL A 393 18.67 10.14 15.82
CA VAL A 393 18.64 11.07 16.94
C VAL A 393 17.40 11.93 16.81
N THR A 394 16.63 12.08 17.88
CA THR A 394 15.44 12.94 17.92
C THR A 394 15.56 13.93 19.06
N THR A 395 15.35 15.21 18.76
CA THR A 395 15.50 16.30 19.75
C THR A 395 14.14 16.84 20.16
N PHE A 396 14.04 17.21 21.43
CA PHE A 396 12.84 17.69 22.10
C PHE A 396 13.13 18.99 22.84
N CYS A 397 12.18 19.92 22.90
CA CYS A 397 12.34 21.15 23.68
C CYS A 397 12.07 20.98 25.17
N HIS A 398 12.06 19.76 25.69
CA HIS A 398 11.99 19.48 27.13
C HIS A 398 12.94 18.34 27.49
N GLY A 399 13.47 18.37 28.71
CA GLY A 399 14.27 17.26 29.23
C GLY A 399 13.44 16.00 29.51
N PHE A 400 14.13 14.89 29.69
CA PHE A 400 13.59 13.63 30.23
C PHE A 400 13.92 13.44 31.72
N ASN A 401 14.48 14.48 32.36
CA ASN A 401 14.52 14.61 33.80
C ASN A 401 13.10 14.94 34.30
N TRP A 402 12.23 13.93 34.33
CA TRP A 402 10.81 14.11 34.62
C TRP A 402 10.59 14.79 35.98
N GLY A 403 9.88 15.92 35.98
CA GLY A 403 9.66 16.75 37.17
C GLY A 403 10.65 17.91 37.35
N SER A 404 11.68 17.99 36.51
CA SER A 404 12.57 19.16 36.47
C SER A 404 11.85 20.40 35.96
N ASN A 405 12.08 21.53 36.62
CA ASN A 405 11.62 22.86 36.20
C ASN A 405 12.77 23.72 35.65
N ASN A 406 13.93 23.11 35.36
CA ASN A 406 15.07 23.84 34.83
C ASN A 406 14.77 24.30 33.39
N PRO A 407 14.65 25.62 33.12
CA PRO A 407 14.23 26.13 31.82
C PRO A 407 15.30 25.98 30.73
N THR A 408 16.49 25.52 31.10
CA THR A 408 17.63 25.32 30.19
C THR A 408 17.76 23.89 29.70
N GLU A 409 16.90 22.98 30.17
CA GLU A 409 16.96 21.55 29.84
C GLU A 409 16.21 21.20 28.56
N PHE A 410 16.78 20.29 27.80
CA PHE A 410 16.21 19.73 26.59
C PHE A 410 16.57 18.25 26.42
N GLY A 411 15.78 17.55 25.62
CA GLY A 411 15.80 16.10 25.52
C GLY A 411 16.38 15.67 24.19
N VAL A 412 17.14 14.58 24.21
CA VAL A 412 17.61 13.89 23.02
C VAL A 412 17.39 12.40 23.18
N ALA A 413 16.61 11.81 22.29
CA ALA A 413 16.47 10.37 22.18
C ALA A 413 17.43 9.84 21.12
N VAL A 414 18.21 8.82 21.49
CA VAL A 414 19.09 8.08 20.58
C VAL A 414 18.44 6.73 20.30
N TYR A 415 18.40 6.35 19.03
CA TYR A 415 17.78 5.10 18.60
C TYR A 415 18.75 4.23 17.81
N VAL A 416 18.65 2.92 17.99
CA VAL A 416 19.13 1.93 17.02
C VAL A 416 17.91 1.41 16.27
N ASN A 417 17.72 1.87 15.03
CA ASN A 417 16.50 1.59 14.27
C ASN A 417 16.39 0.12 13.86
N ASN A 418 17.52 -0.52 13.57
CA ASN A 418 17.58 -1.95 13.26
C ASN A 418 18.52 -2.71 14.23
N PRO A 419 18.05 -3.04 15.45
CA PRO A 419 18.85 -3.79 16.39
C PRO A 419 19.08 -5.23 15.91
N ILE A 420 20.06 -5.92 16.48
CA ILE A 420 20.24 -7.36 16.29
C ILE A 420 19.23 -8.14 17.13
N SER A 421 18.87 -7.63 18.30
CA SER A 421 17.88 -8.24 19.20
C SER A 421 16.60 -8.64 18.47
N ARG A 422 16.18 -9.88 18.71
CA ARG A 422 14.89 -10.46 18.30
C ARG A 422 14.34 -11.27 19.47
N ASP A 423 13.01 -11.33 19.61
CA ASP A 423 12.31 -12.24 20.51
C ASP A 423 11.05 -12.78 19.80
N SER A 424 10.05 -13.21 20.55
CA SER A 424 8.81 -13.78 20.06
C SER A 424 7.60 -13.27 20.84
N ALA A 425 6.45 -13.35 20.18
CA ALA A 425 5.15 -13.04 20.76
C ALA A 425 4.26 -14.29 20.70
N ARG A 426 3.97 -14.89 21.86
CA ARG A 426 3.46 -16.26 21.99
C ARG A 426 2.53 -16.40 23.20
N PHE A 427 1.69 -17.43 23.18
CA PHE A 427 1.01 -17.90 24.37
C PHE A 427 1.98 -18.68 25.27
N THR A 428 1.82 -18.51 26.58
CA THR A 428 2.58 -19.27 27.58
C THR A 428 1.68 -20.22 28.36
N SER A 429 2.27 -21.05 29.22
CA SER A 429 1.54 -22.02 30.04
C SER A 429 0.53 -21.39 31.00
N ASP A 430 0.65 -20.08 31.30
CA ASP A 430 -0.36 -19.32 32.06
C ASP A 430 -1.65 -19.04 31.29
N GLY A 431 -1.74 -19.48 30.02
CA GLY A 431 -2.89 -19.29 29.15
C GLY A 431 -3.02 -17.89 28.57
N ARG A 432 -2.10 -16.97 28.90
CA ARG A 432 -2.08 -15.60 28.38
C ARG A 432 -1.11 -15.49 27.20
N TYR A 433 -1.35 -14.45 26.40
CA TYR A 433 -0.47 -14.07 25.30
C TYR A 433 0.59 -13.10 25.81
N HIS A 434 1.86 -13.35 25.51
CA HIS A 434 3.01 -12.57 25.98
C HIS A 434 3.83 -12.04 24.82
N LEU A 435 4.49 -10.91 25.07
CA LEU A 435 5.55 -10.32 24.23
C LEU A 435 6.88 -10.42 24.98
N ASP A 436 8.00 -10.46 24.22
CA ASP A 436 9.35 -10.49 24.79
C ASP A 436 9.52 -11.67 25.76
N THR A 437 9.09 -12.85 25.30
CA THR A 437 8.99 -14.07 26.11
C THR A 437 10.33 -14.53 26.69
N ALA A 438 11.42 -14.33 25.96
CA ALA A 438 12.78 -14.63 26.41
C ALA A 438 13.45 -13.43 27.09
N ARG A 439 12.77 -12.27 27.14
CA ARG A 439 13.33 -10.99 27.59
C ARG A 439 14.59 -10.63 26.81
N SER A 440 14.62 -10.86 25.50
CA SER A 440 15.79 -10.61 24.65
C SER A 440 15.68 -9.36 23.78
N MET A 441 14.53 -8.68 23.75
CA MET A 441 14.28 -7.55 22.83
C MET A 441 15.24 -6.38 23.00
N TYR A 442 15.82 -6.13 24.17
CA TYR A 442 16.71 -4.99 24.45
C TYR A 442 18.05 -5.38 25.10
N ASN A 443 18.40 -6.66 25.01
CA ASN A 443 19.46 -7.25 25.83
C ASN A 443 20.66 -7.78 25.04
N ASP A 444 20.69 -7.67 23.70
CA ASP A 444 21.88 -8.07 22.95
C ASP A 444 23.07 -7.16 23.32
N PRO A 445 24.20 -7.74 23.79
CA PRO A 445 25.34 -6.95 24.25
C PRO A 445 25.95 -6.09 23.15
N ARG A 446 25.85 -6.51 21.87
CA ARG A 446 26.41 -5.74 20.74
C ARG A 446 25.59 -4.50 20.45
N ASP A 447 24.26 -4.59 20.55
CA ASP A 447 23.37 -3.44 20.39
C ASP A 447 23.61 -2.41 21.50
N ARG A 448 23.79 -2.88 22.73
CA ARG A 448 24.09 -2.04 23.90
C ARG A 448 25.46 -1.38 23.79
N GLU A 449 26.47 -2.12 23.34
CA GLU A 449 27.80 -1.58 23.08
C GLU A 449 27.76 -0.52 21.96
N ALA A 450 27.01 -0.77 20.89
CA ALA A 450 26.84 0.20 19.81
C ALA A 450 26.17 1.49 20.29
N LEU A 451 25.10 1.38 21.08
CA LEU A 451 24.47 2.53 21.74
C LEU A 451 25.46 3.30 22.62
N ALA A 452 26.23 2.61 23.48
CA ALA A 452 27.19 3.24 24.36
C ALA A 452 28.26 4.03 23.59
N ASN A 453 28.82 3.43 22.53
CA ASN A 453 29.80 4.07 21.65
C ASN A 453 29.23 5.33 20.98
N TYR A 454 27.99 5.25 20.48
CA TYR A 454 27.34 6.39 19.84
C TYR A 454 26.99 7.49 20.85
N VAL A 455 26.59 7.13 22.07
CA VAL A 455 26.34 8.06 23.17
C VAL A 455 27.63 8.81 23.56
N ASP A 456 28.76 8.13 23.68
CA ASP A 456 30.05 8.79 23.96
C ASP A 456 30.42 9.80 22.87
N LYS A 457 30.24 9.42 21.60
CA LYS A 457 30.42 10.33 20.48
C LYS A 457 29.48 11.54 20.55
N LEU A 458 28.20 11.32 20.81
CA LEU A 458 27.21 12.40 20.92
C LEU A 458 27.55 13.35 22.06
N ARG A 459 27.91 12.84 23.23
CA ARG A 459 28.37 13.64 24.39
C ARG A 459 29.61 14.47 24.03
N GLY A 460 30.54 13.89 23.27
CA GLY A 460 31.70 14.62 22.74
C GLY A 460 31.30 15.80 21.86
N MET A 461 30.38 15.59 20.91
CA MET A 461 29.87 16.67 20.04
C MET A 461 29.12 17.75 20.84
N MET A 462 28.33 17.35 21.83
CA MET A 462 27.62 18.25 22.74
C MET A 462 28.58 19.13 23.53
N ASN A 463 29.58 18.51 24.18
CA ASN A 463 30.57 19.21 24.99
C ASN A 463 31.39 20.21 24.15
N ALA A 464 31.74 19.84 22.91
CA ALA A 464 32.45 20.73 21.97
C ALA A 464 31.66 22.01 21.62
N GLN A 465 30.33 22.02 21.83
CA GLN A 465 29.46 23.18 21.64
C GLN A 465 28.95 23.78 22.96
N GLY A 466 29.60 23.47 24.09
CA GLY A 466 29.23 23.99 25.40
C GLY A 466 27.88 23.50 25.92
N VAL A 467 27.39 22.36 25.43
CA VAL A 467 26.17 21.71 25.94
C VAL A 467 26.53 20.75 27.06
N ALA A 468 25.95 20.95 28.24
CA ALA A 468 26.17 20.08 29.39
C ALA A 468 25.28 18.84 29.32
N THR A 469 25.81 17.67 29.70
CA THR A 469 25.01 16.45 29.87
C THR A 469 24.42 16.44 31.28
N VAL A 470 23.10 16.27 31.38
CA VAL A 470 22.36 16.16 32.65
C VAL A 470 21.98 14.70 32.93
N ILE A 471 21.48 14.00 31.91
CA ILE A 471 21.19 12.56 31.95
C ILE A 471 21.89 11.90 30.75
N PRO A 472 22.83 10.96 30.96
CA PRO A 472 23.27 10.45 32.27
C PRO A 472 24.02 11.51 33.10
N GLY A 473 23.99 11.34 34.42
CA GLY A 473 24.69 12.25 35.34
C GLY A 473 26.21 12.24 35.15
N ASN A 474 26.88 13.26 35.68
CA ASN A 474 28.33 13.39 35.56
C ASN A 474 29.06 12.15 36.13
N GLY A 475 30.11 11.70 35.44
CA GLY A 475 30.90 10.53 35.82
C GLY A 475 30.25 9.17 35.52
N VAL A 476 28.99 9.11 35.06
CA VAL A 476 28.35 7.84 34.68
C VAL A 476 28.90 7.36 33.32
N PRO A 477 29.48 6.15 33.24
CA PRO A 477 29.89 5.54 31.97
C PRO A 477 28.68 5.29 31.06
N SER A 478 28.84 5.55 29.77
CA SER A 478 27.73 5.42 28.81
C SER A 478 27.22 3.99 28.71
N ILE A 479 28.08 2.98 28.85
CA ILE A 479 27.68 1.57 28.88
C ILE A 479 26.81 1.23 30.10
N ASP A 480 27.14 1.76 31.28
CA ASP A 480 26.33 1.54 32.49
C ASP A 480 24.98 2.22 32.36
N PHE A 481 24.94 3.42 31.78
CA PHE A 481 23.69 4.10 31.50
C PHE A 481 22.81 3.30 30.53
N VAL A 482 23.36 2.85 29.40
CA VAL A 482 22.64 2.02 28.41
C VAL A 482 22.12 0.75 29.05
N ASN A 483 22.96 0.02 29.80
CA ASN A 483 22.57 -1.23 30.44
C ASN A 483 21.36 -1.11 31.38
N ASN A 484 21.19 0.07 31.99
CA ASN A 484 20.14 0.36 32.96
C ASN A 484 18.91 1.08 32.37
N LYS A 485 19.04 1.71 31.20
CA LYS A 485 18.05 2.69 30.70
C LYS A 485 17.61 2.47 29.26
N VAL A 486 18.17 1.51 28.54
CA VAL A 486 17.68 1.16 27.20
C VAL A 486 16.25 0.63 27.28
N GLU A 487 15.39 1.11 26.40
CA GLU A 487 13.98 0.72 26.30
C GLU A 487 13.51 0.65 24.83
N GLY A 488 12.23 0.35 24.61
CA GLY A 488 11.63 0.25 23.27
C GLY A 488 10.98 1.56 22.81
N ALA A 489 11.05 1.82 21.50
CA ALA A 489 10.45 3.00 20.88
C ALA A 489 8.98 2.80 20.42
N ASN A 490 8.39 1.62 20.64
CA ASN A 490 7.06 1.24 20.13
C ASN A 490 6.99 1.13 18.59
N HIS A 491 8.10 0.80 17.95
CA HIS A 491 8.26 0.53 16.51
C HIS A 491 8.29 -0.97 16.21
N TYR A 492 7.33 -1.72 16.76
CA TYR A 492 7.33 -3.17 16.64
C TYR A 492 7.23 -3.66 15.19
N GLY A 493 8.03 -4.68 14.86
CA GLY A 493 8.03 -5.36 13.57
C GLY A 493 8.45 -6.84 13.68
N GLY A 494 8.56 -7.52 12.54
CA GLY A 494 9.22 -8.83 12.43
C GLY A 494 8.37 -10.05 12.77
N SER A 495 7.35 -9.90 13.59
CA SER A 495 6.58 -11.03 14.14
C SER A 495 5.84 -11.90 13.10
N CYS A 496 5.64 -11.40 11.89
CA CYS A 496 5.18 -12.20 10.76
C CYS A 496 5.78 -11.65 9.46
N TYR A 497 7.11 -11.56 9.39
CA TYR A 497 7.77 -10.89 8.28
C TYR A 497 7.61 -11.61 6.93
N THR A 498 7.71 -10.82 5.86
CA THR A 498 7.82 -11.29 4.47
C THR A 498 9.24 -11.13 3.94
N SER A 499 9.59 -11.89 2.89
CA SER A 499 10.87 -11.82 2.22
C SER A 499 10.69 -12.08 0.73
N GLY A 500 11.40 -11.32 -0.10
CA GLY A 500 11.55 -11.52 -1.54
C GLY A 500 12.52 -12.66 -1.89
N ASP A 501 13.36 -13.08 -0.93
CA ASP A 501 14.15 -14.30 -1.07
C ASP A 501 13.24 -15.52 -0.87
N LYS A 502 12.90 -16.18 -1.97
CA LYS A 502 12.04 -17.37 -1.97
C LYS A 502 12.64 -18.55 -1.21
N SER A 503 13.95 -18.57 -0.98
CA SER A 503 14.64 -19.59 -0.18
C SER A 503 14.58 -19.34 1.33
N ASP A 504 14.16 -18.14 1.76
CA ASP A 504 14.03 -17.80 3.18
C ASP A 504 12.90 -18.63 3.84
N THR A 505 13.29 -19.73 4.49
CA THR A 505 12.37 -20.64 5.18
C THR A 505 11.86 -20.08 6.51
N LYS A 506 12.40 -18.94 6.97
CA LYS A 506 12.05 -18.30 8.24
C LYS A 506 10.98 -17.21 8.08
N ARG A 507 10.52 -16.93 6.86
CA ARG A 507 9.42 -15.98 6.63
C ARG A 507 8.07 -16.54 7.11
N CYS A 508 7.24 -15.67 7.67
CA CYS A 508 5.88 -16.01 8.07
C CYS A 508 4.89 -15.80 6.93
N ALA A 509 5.10 -14.78 6.10
CA ALA A 509 4.31 -14.47 4.92
C ALA A 509 5.15 -14.61 3.64
N ASP A 510 4.53 -15.02 2.54
CA ASP A 510 5.15 -15.11 1.22
C ASP A 510 5.34 -13.72 0.57
N GLU A 511 5.91 -13.68 -0.64
CA GLU A 511 6.19 -12.44 -1.38
C GLU A 511 4.94 -11.63 -1.72
N THR A 512 3.76 -12.26 -1.64
CA THR A 512 2.45 -11.62 -1.87
C THR A 512 1.77 -11.20 -0.57
N PHE A 513 2.48 -11.34 0.55
CA PHE A 513 2.03 -11.05 1.92
C PHE A 513 0.94 -12.00 2.42
N ARG A 514 0.79 -13.16 1.76
CA ARG A 514 -0.09 -14.23 2.20
C ARG A 514 0.64 -15.07 3.23
N VAL A 515 -0.03 -15.43 4.32
CA VAL A 515 0.57 -16.30 5.35
C VAL A 515 0.98 -17.63 4.71
N VAL A 516 2.24 -18.04 4.92
CA VAL A 516 2.75 -19.30 4.36
C VAL A 516 1.91 -20.47 4.87
N GLY A 517 1.41 -21.29 3.93
CA GLY A 517 0.49 -22.40 4.19
C GLY A 517 -1.00 -22.02 4.17
N ALA A 518 -1.35 -20.74 4.18
CA ALA A 518 -2.71 -20.27 3.94
C ALA A 518 -2.97 -20.02 2.44
N LYS A 519 -4.24 -20.08 2.04
CA LYS A 519 -4.68 -19.83 0.66
C LYS A 519 -5.19 -18.41 0.45
N ASN A 520 -5.88 -17.86 1.45
CA ASN A 520 -6.57 -16.58 1.38
C ASN A 520 -6.51 -15.77 2.69
N ILE A 521 -5.46 -15.97 3.51
CA ILE A 521 -5.17 -15.16 4.71
C ILE A 521 -3.91 -14.35 4.42
N PHE A 522 -4.04 -13.03 4.45
CA PHE A 522 -2.99 -12.07 4.18
C PHE A 522 -2.67 -11.24 5.42
N VAL A 523 -1.50 -10.63 5.43
CA VAL A 523 -1.08 -9.68 6.46
C VAL A 523 -0.94 -8.29 5.84
N GLY A 524 -1.30 -7.25 6.59
CA GLY A 524 -1.30 -5.86 6.11
C GLY A 524 -0.90 -4.85 7.17
N ASP A 525 0.11 -5.17 7.97
CA ASP A 525 0.63 -4.29 9.03
C ASP A 525 2.15 -4.42 9.23
N GLY A 526 2.69 -3.78 10.28
CA GLY A 526 4.12 -3.77 10.59
C GLY A 526 4.75 -5.13 10.91
N SER A 527 3.96 -6.17 11.18
CA SER A 527 4.50 -7.54 11.35
C SER A 527 5.26 -8.02 10.13
N LEU A 528 4.94 -7.52 8.92
CA LEU A 528 5.61 -7.83 7.66
C LEU A 528 7.07 -7.34 7.59
N MET A 529 7.44 -6.34 8.40
CA MET A 529 8.75 -5.72 8.35
C MET A 529 9.80 -6.66 8.94
N LYS A 530 10.78 -7.12 8.14
CA LYS A 530 11.88 -7.97 8.64
C LYS A 530 12.90 -7.18 9.47
N GLU A 531 13.14 -5.93 9.07
CA GLU A 531 14.15 -5.04 9.62
C GLU A 531 13.53 -3.67 9.96
N GLY A 532 14.10 -2.93 10.90
CA GLY A 532 13.72 -1.53 11.15
C GLY A 532 14.52 -0.55 10.27
N THR A 533 14.10 0.71 10.17
CA THR A 533 14.87 1.72 9.38
C THR A 533 14.62 3.17 9.80
N VAL A 534 13.35 3.55 9.99
CA VAL A 534 12.87 4.87 10.43
C VAL A 534 11.61 4.66 11.27
N ASN A 535 11.01 5.72 11.84
CA ASN A 535 9.68 5.58 12.44
C ASN A 535 8.70 4.96 11.42
N PRO A 536 8.12 3.79 11.69
CA PRO A 536 7.65 2.88 10.63
C PRO A 536 6.28 3.23 10.05
N TYR A 537 5.64 4.30 10.53
CA TYR A 537 4.26 4.65 10.20
C TYR A 537 4.00 4.72 8.69
N GLY A 538 4.84 5.44 7.94
CA GLY A 538 4.71 5.54 6.47
C GLY A 538 4.86 4.19 5.77
N PHE A 539 5.84 3.37 6.18
CA PHE A 539 6.05 2.05 5.59
C PHE A 539 4.92 1.07 5.88
N ILE A 540 4.31 1.14 7.07
CA ILE A 540 3.14 0.32 7.42
C ILE A 540 1.93 0.69 6.53
N MET A 541 1.76 1.97 6.20
CA MET A 541 0.73 2.38 5.23
C MET A 541 1.00 1.80 3.84
N TYR A 542 2.26 1.84 3.38
CA TYR A 542 2.67 1.20 2.12
C TYR A 542 2.41 -0.32 2.15
N ALA A 543 2.78 -1.01 3.23
CA ALA A 543 2.53 -2.45 3.37
C ALA A 543 1.04 -2.76 3.21
N GLY A 544 0.15 -1.99 3.86
CA GLY A 544 -1.30 -2.11 3.69
C GLY A 544 -1.79 -1.85 2.26
N TYR A 545 -1.30 -0.80 1.61
CA TYR A 545 -1.60 -0.51 0.20
C TYR A 545 -1.25 -1.71 -0.69
N GLN A 546 -0.03 -2.23 -0.54
CA GLN A 546 0.45 -3.34 -1.34
C GLN A 546 -0.29 -4.66 -1.02
N THR A 547 -0.70 -4.90 0.23
CA THR A 547 -1.63 -5.98 0.57
C THR A 547 -2.95 -5.85 -0.22
N GLY A 548 -3.51 -4.64 -0.29
CA GLY A 548 -4.69 -4.35 -1.11
C GLY A 548 -4.49 -4.66 -2.59
N VAL A 549 -3.34 -4.27 -3.16
CA VAL A 549 -2.95 -4.59 -4.55
C VAL A 549 -2.88 -6.10 -4.76
N ASN A 550 -2.25 -6.84 -3.86
CA ASN A 550 -2.06 -8.28 -3.97
C ASN A 550 -3.39 -9.03 -3.88
N ILE A 551 -4.28 -8.61 -2.98
CA ILE A 551 -5.61 -9.22 -2.83
C ILE A 551 -6.47 -8.93 -4.04
N ALA A 552 -6.47 -7.71 -4.57
CA ALA A 552 -7.22 -7.39 -5.78
C ALA A 552 -6.86 -8.32 -6.95
N LYS A 553 -5.57 -8.68 -7.10
CA LYS A 553 -5.11 -9.67 -8.07
C LYS A 553 -5.62 -11.09 -7.73
N ALA A 554 -5.52 -11.49 -6.46
CA ALA A 554 -5.94 -12.82 -6.01
C ALA A 554 -7.45 -13.07 -6.19
N ILE A 555 -8.31 -12.11 -5.80
CA ILE A 555 -9.77 -12.24 -5.89
C ILE A 555 -10.30 -12.07 -7.32
N ALA A 556 -9.56 -11.39 -8.20
CA ALA A 556 -9.85 -11.36 -9.63
C ALA A 556 -9.55 -12.74 -10.29
N GLY A 557 -8.54 -13.44 -9.79
CA GLY A 557 -8.17 -14.80 -10.23
C GLY A 557 -9.03 -15.94 -9.66
N TYR A 558 -9.95 -15.67 -8.73
CA TYR A 558 -10.77 -16.69 -8.06
C TYR A 558 -12.16 -16.90 -8.70
N SER A 559 -12.35 -16.45 -9.94
CA SER A 559 -13.38 -17.06 -10.80
C SER A 559 -12.91 -18.49 -11.06
N GLY A 560 -13.76 -19.50 -10.88
CA GLY A 560 -13.47 -20.92 -11.15
C GLY A 560 -13.22 -21.25 -12.63
N VAL A 561 -12.38 -20.48 -13.29
CA VAL A 561 -11.82 -20.66 -14.61
C VAL A 561 -10.42 -20.02 -14.53
N THR A 562 -9.37 -20.84 -14.58
CA THR A 562 -8.01 -20.36 -14.80
C THR A 562 -7.95 -19.49 -16.05
N PRO A 563 -7.56 -18.20 -15.99
CA PRO A 563 -7.08 -17.49 -17.14
C PRO A 563 -5.57 -17.40 -17.01
N SER A 564 -4.88 -18.43 -17.51
CA SER A 564 -3.64 -18.13 -18.22
C SER A 564 -4.05 -17.42 -19.51
N THR A 565 -4.04 -16.09 -19.57
CA THR A 565 -4.02 -15.40 -20.88
C THR A 565 -3.48 -13.97 -20.79
N PRO A 566 -2.75 -13.51 -21.81
CA PRO A 566 -1.94 -12.28 -21.81
C PRO A 566 -2.80 -11.01 -21.75
N SER A 567 -2.17 -9.91 -21.34
CA SER A 567 -2.76 -8.57 -21.39
C SER A 567 -3.42 -8.30 -22.74
N THR A 568 -4.69 -7.91 -22.72
CA THR A 568 -5.50 -7.54 -23.88
C THR A 568 -5.28 -6.10 -24.34
N CYS A 569 -4.35 -5.36 -23.72
CA CYS A 569 -4.08 -3.94 -23.99
C CYS A 569 -2.68 -3.76 -24.56
N THR A 570 -2.54 -2.96 -25.61
CA THR A 570 -1.23 -2.51 -26.08
C THR A 570 -0.64 -1.47 -25.11
N ASP A 571 0.67 -1.25 -25.18
CA ASP A 571 1.34 -0.16 -24.46
C ASP A 571 0.73 1.21 -24.79
N VAL A 572 0.77 2.12 -23.82
CA VAL A 572 0.24 3.47 -23.92
C VAL A 572 1.29 4.40 -24.52
N GLU A 573 0.92 5.07 -25.61
CA GLU A 573 1.68 6.14 -26.23
C GLU A 573 1.35 7.47 -25.53
N ASN A 574 2.35 8.08 -24.89
CA ASN A 574 2.21 9.39 -24.26
C ASN A 574 2.30 10.52 -25.30
N ASP A 575 1.56 11.59 -25.04
CA ASP A 575 1.50 12.82 -25.84
C ASP A 575 1.02 12.61 -27.29
N VAL A 576 0.16 11.60 -27.47
CA VAL A 576 -0.38 11.16 -28.77
C VAL A 576 -1.89 11.20 -28.77
N ASP A 577 -2.44 11.81 -29.82
CA ASP A 577 -3.86 11.71 -30.21
C ASP A 577 -3.97 11.04 -31.59
N TYR A 578 -5.11 10.38 -31.83
CA TYR A 578 -5.48 9.79 -33.11
C TYR A 578 -6.75 10.46 -33.60
N TYR A 579 -6.67 11.25 -34.67
CA TYR A 579 -7.80 12.09 -35.11
C TYR A 579 -8.91 11.26 -35.79
N GLY A 580 -10.15 11.43 -35.33
CA GLY A 580 -11.34 10.77 -35.88
C GLY A 580 -11.58 9.34 -35.39
N ASN A 581 -12.48 8.63 -36.07
CA ASN A 581 -12.91 7.26 -35.75
C ASN A 581 -13.56 7.09 -34.36
N ASP A 582 -14.00 8.17 -33.70
CA ASP A 582 -14.68 8.08 -32.40
C ASP A 582 -16.03 7.38 -32.52
N ILE A 583 -16.21 6.32 -31.74
CA ILE A 583 -17.45 5.52 -31.66
C ILE A 583 -18.09 5.59 -30.27
N GLY A 584 -17.48 6.34 -29.36
CA GLY A 584 -18.02 6.63 -28.05
C GLY A 584 -17.00 7.36 -27.18
N ALA A 585 -17.45 7.80 -26.01
CA ALA A 585 -16.56 8.33 -24.98
C ALA A 585 -17.02 7.88 -23.59
N THR A 586 -16.07 7.67 -22.69
CA THR A 586 -16.32 7.31 -21.29
C THR A 586 -15.47 8.18 -20.37
N SER A 587 -16.04 8.67 -19.28
CA SER A 587 -15.26 9.42 -18.28
C SER A 587 -14.43 8.46 -17.43
N ARG A 588 -13.11 8.66 -17.40
CA ARG A 588 -12.16 7.86 -16.63
C ARG A 588 -11.04 8.73 -16.10
N ALA A 589 -10.62 8.47 -14.86
CA ALA A 589 -9.59 9.23 -14.18
C ALA A 589 -8.17 9.05 -14.76
N SER A 590 -7.93 7.99 -15.55
CA SER A 590 -6.63 7.72 -16.16
C SER A 590 -6.75 6.94 -17.48
N ALA A 591 -5.69 7.01 -18.28
CA ALA A 591 -5.60 6.33 -19.57
C ALA A 591 -5.65 4.80 -19.47
N ASP A 592 -5.08 4.21 -18.43
CA ASP A 592 -5.05 2.75 -18.23
C ASP A 592 -6.46 2.16 -18.07
N ALA A 593 -7.41 2.96 -17.59
CA ALA A 593 -8.80 2.56 -17.44
C ALA A 593 -9.58 2.57 -18.77
N CYS A 594 -9.07 3.23 -19.81
CA CYS A 594 -9.72 3.29 -21.12
C CYS A 594 -9.65 1.98 -21.88
N CYS A 595 -8.67 1.11 -21.60
CA CYS A 595 -8.53 -0.16 -22.31
C CYS A 595 -9.72 -1.08 -22.06
N ALA A 596 -10.19 -1.20 -20.82
CA ALA A 596 -11.35 -2.01 -20.50
C ALA A 596 -12.63 -1.47 -21.14
N ASP A 597 -12.77 -0.14 -21.19
CA ASP A 597 -13.91 0.51 -21.86
C ASP A 597 -13.90 0.25 -23.37
N CYS A 598 -12.71 0.30 -23.98
CA CYS A 598 -12.55 -0.04 -25.38
C CYS A 598 -12.82 -1.52 -25.62
N ALA A 599 -12.27 -2.42 -24.80
CA ALA A 599 -12.54 -3.85 -24.89
C ALA A 599 -14.03 -4.20 -24.74
N ALA A 600 -14.77 -3.43 -23.93
CA ALA A 600 -16.20 -3.61 -23.70
C ALA A 600 -17.09 -2.93 -24.76
N LYS A 601 -16.56 -2.00 -25.56
CA LYS A 601 -17.30 -1.25 -26.57
C LYS A 601 -17.21 -1.98 -27.93
N PRO A 602 -18.32 -2.53 -28.45
CA PRO A 602 -18.30 -3.20 -29.75
C PRO A 602 -17.77 -2.27 -30.85
N GLY A 603 -16.80 -2.77 -31.60
CA GLY A 603 -16.12 -2.03 -32.66
C GLY A 603 -14.98 -1.13 -32.20
N CYS A 604 -14.65 -1.04 -30.90
CA CYS A 604 -13.50 -0.26 -30.42
C CYS A 604 -12.21 -1.05 -30.56
N SER A 605 -11.19 -0.44 -31.13
CA SER A 605 -9.84 -1.03 -31.25
C SER A 605 -8.75 -0.13 -30.66
N VAL A 606 -9.05 1.16 -30.48
CA VAL A 606 -8.14 2.21 -30.01
C VAL A 606 -8.87 3.10 -29.02
N TYR A 607 -8.18 3.63 -28.03
CA TYR A 607 -8.68 4.70 -27.20
C TYR A 607 -7.66 5.84 -27.14
N VAL A 608 -8.15 7.07 -26.97
CA VAL A 608 -7.31 8.22 -26.59
C VAL A 608 -7.87 8.81 -25.32
N TRP A 609 -7.07 8.85 -24.27
CA TRP A 609 -7.40 9.55 -23.04
C TRP A 609 -6.90 10.99 -23.10
N THR A 610 -7.72 11.93 -22.62
CA THR A 610 -7.35 13.34 -22.46
C THR A 610 -7.80 13.86 -21.09
N ASN A 611 -7.25 14.98 -20.64
CA ASN A 611 -7.65 15.63 -19.38
C ASN A 611 -9.01 16.37 -19.47
N TYR A 612 -9.74 16.24 -20.59
CA TYR A 612 -11.03 16.87 -20.79
C TYR A 612 -12.03 16.47 -19.69
N ASN A 613 -12.67 17.45 -19.04
CA ASN A 613 -13.61 17.28 -17.93
C ASN A 613 -13.12 16.36 -16.80
N GLY A 614 -11.84 16.44 -16.43
CA GLY A 614 -11.26 15.62 -15.35
C GLY A 614 -10.85 14.20 -15.77
N GLY A 615 -10.92 13.89 -17.07
CA GLY A 615 -10.47 12.64 -17.65
C GLY A 615 -11.53 12.00 -18.54
N MET A 616 -11.24 11.90 -19.84
CA MET A 616 -12.14 11.33 -20.85
C MET A 616 -11.39 10.36 -21.76
N CYS A 617 -11.92 9.16 -21.91
CA CYS A 617 -11.53 8.18 -22.91
C CYS A 617 -12.37 8.37 -24.16
N TRP A 618 -11.74 8.74 -25.26
CA TRP A 618 -12.33 8.75 -26.59
C TRP A 618 -12.12 7.37 -27.22
N LEU A 619 -13.18 6.57 -27.28
CA LEU A 619 -13.17 5.20 -27.78
C LEU A 619 -13.32 5.22 -29.30
N LYS A 620 -12.39 4.57 -30.00
CA LYS A 620 -12.22 4.69 -31.44
C LYS A 620 -12.27 3.33 -32.13
N SER A 621 -12.85 3.30 -33.32
CA SER A 621 -12.90 2.08 -34.14
C SER A 621 -11.58 1.72 -34.82
N GLY A 622 -10.61 2.63 -34.84
CA GLY A 622 -9.29 2.44 -35.43
C GLY A 622 -8.35 3.61 -35.19
N ARG A 623 -7.05 3.41 -35.45
CA ARG A 623 -6.06 4.50 -35.43
C ARG A 623 -6.32 5.42 -36.61
N GLY A 624 -6.71 6.66 -36.33
CA GLY A 624 -6.79 7.73 -37.32
C GLY A 624 -5.42 8.32 -37.65
N LEU A 625 -5.40 9.55 -38.18
CA LEU A 625 -4.14 10.27 -38.37
C LEU A 625 -3.49 10.56 -37.01
N LYS A 626 -2.24 10.13 -36.83
CA LYS A 626 -1.47 10.35 -35.60
C LYS A 626 -1.11 11.83 -35.48
N SER A 627 -1.43 12.43 -34.34
CA SER A 627 -1.09 13.81 -33.99
C SER A 627 -0.34 13.85 -32.67
N SER A 628 0.60 14.80 -32.52
CA SER A 628 1.26 15.06 -31.24
C SER A 628 0.43 16.04 -30.42
N GLN A 629 -0.03 15.60 -29.26
CA GLN A 629 -0.85 16.40 -28.35
C GLN A 629 -0.37 16.21 -26.90
N PRO A 630 0.33 17.19 -26.31
CA PRO A 630 0.79 17.11 -24.93
C PRO A 630 -0.33 16.80 -23.93
N GLY A 631 -0.14 15.76 -23.13
CA GLY A 631 -1.08 15.29 -22.11
C GLY A 631 -2.14 14.30 -22.61
N ALA A 632 -2.25 14.05 -23.93
CA ALA A 632 -3.06 12.96 -24.47
C ALA A 632 -2.33 11.62 -24.31
N LYS A 633 -3.06 10.53 -24.08
CA LYS A 633 -2.51 9.18 -23.91
C LYS A 633 -3.30 8.19 -24.74
N ALA A 634 -2.68 7.63 -25.78
CA ALA A 634 -3.34 6.72 -26.70
C ALA A 634 -2.93 5.27 -26.43
N GLY A 635 -3.88 4.34 -26.51
CA GLY A 635 -3.61 2.91 -26.41
C GLY A 635 -4.64 2.12 -27.22
N GLY A 636 -4.49 0.81 -27.28
CA GLY A 636 -5.41 -0.06 -28.01
C GLY A 636 -5.60 -1.40 -27.35
N ILE A 637 -6.45 -2.23 -27.93
CA ILE A 637 -6.64 -3.61 -27.51
C ILE A 637 -5.89 -4.56 -28.46
N HIS A 638 -5.20 -5.57 -27.91
CA HIS A 638 -4.59 -6.64 -28.70
C HIS A 638 -5.67 -7.40 -29.46
N ALA A 639 -5.44 -7.65 -30.75
CA ALA A 639 -6.27 -8.57 -31.50
C ALA A 639 -6.28 -9.95 -30.82
N SER A 640 -7.48 -10.49 -30.57
CA SER A 640 -7.71 -11.79 -29.93
C SER A 640 -6.78 -12.89 -30.47
N ALA A 641 -6.13 -13.63 -29.56
CA ALA A 641 -5.24 -14.77 -29.83
C ALA A 641 -5.92 -15.95 -30.57
N SER A 642 -7.19 -15.82 -30.93
CA SER A 642 -7.90 -16.80 -31.75
C SER A 642 -7.55 -16.71 -33.23
N GLY A 643 -6.79 -15.73 -33.73
CA GLY A 643 -6.60 -15.56 -35.17
C GLY A 643 -7.91 -15.21 -35.91
N CYS A 644 -8.95 -14.82 -35.17
CA CYS A 644 -10.20 -14.26 -35.68
C CYS A 644 -10.25 -12.80 -35.24
N GLY A 645 -10.41 -11.89 -36.20
CA GLY A 645 -10.72 -10.49 -35.95
C GLY A 645 -12.08 -10.34 -35.28
N ILE A 646 -12.29 -9.19 -34.65
CA ILE A 646 -13.54 -8.85 -33.97
C ILE A 646 -14.66 -8.76 -35.02
N PRO A 647 -15.83 -9.42 -34.82
CA PRO A 647 -16.95 -9.29 -35.74
C PRO A 647 -17.48 -7.87 -35.84
N GLU A 648 -17.63 -7.40 -37.07
CA GLU A 648 -18.09 -6.08 -37.48
C GLU A 648 -19.55 -6.18 -37.92
N PRO A 649 -20.52 -5.78 -37.08
CA PRO A 649 -21.93 -5.81 -37.45
C PRO A 649 -22.23 -4.79 -38.55
N ASN A 650 -23.27 -5.08 -39.34
CA ASN A 650 -23.72 -4.29 -40.47
C ASN A 650 -22.63 -3.98 -41.51
N THR A 651 -21.70 -4.91 -41.73
CA THR A 651 -20.54 -4.72 -42.61
C THR A 651 -20.38 -5.92 -43.54
N ASP A 652 -20.08 -5.67 -44.82
CA ASP A 652 -19.72 -6.68 -45.82
C ASP A 652 -18.35 -6.36 -46.41
N PHE A 653 -17.54 -7.40 -46.64
CA PHE A 653 -16.32 -7.30 -47.44
C PHE A 653 -16.66 -7.68 -48.88
N ALA A 654 -17.19 -6.72 -49.63
CA ALA A 654 -17.78 -6.94 -50.95
C ALA A 654 -16.73 -7.37 -51.99
N GLY A 655 -17.10 -8.31 -52.86
CA GLY A 655 -16.30 -8.68 -54.03
C GLY A 655 -14.90 -9.17 -53.67
N GLN A 656 -14.83 -10.36 -53.10
CA GLN A 656 -13.58 -11.08 -52.80
C GLN A 656 -13.87 -12.55 -52.39
N ASP A 657 -15.01 -13.11 -52.83
CA ASP A 657 -15.48 -14.41 -52.36
C ASP A 657 -14.60 -15.57 -52.86
N VAL A 658 -14.07 -16.35 -51.92
CA VAL A 658 -13.30 -17.59 -52.17
C VAL A 658 -14.12 -18.86 -51.88
N GLY A 659 -15.38 -18.68 -51.49
CA GLY A 659 -16.34 -19.75 -51.21
C GLY A 659 -17.40 -19.29 -50.23
N ASN A 660 -18.38 -20.15 -49.97
CA ASN A 660 -19.34 -19.95 -48.90
C ASN A 660 -19.64 -21.28 -48.21
N VAL A 661 -20.01 -21.22 -46.93
CA VAL A 661 -20.46 -22.38 -46.15
C VAL A 661 -21.64 -22.01 -45.24
N PRO A 662 -22.48 -22.96 -44.82
CA PRO A 662 -23.46 -22.72 -43.77
C PRO A 662 -22.78 -22.31 -42.46
N GLY A 663 -23.35 -21.33 -41.76
CA GLY A 663 -22.91 -20.96 -40.42
C GLY A 663 -23.86 -19.91 -39.82
N THR A 664 -24.26 -20.11 -38.57
CA THR A 664 -25.30 -19.28 -37.93
C THR A 664 -24.72 -18.17 -37.08
N ASN A 665 -23.42 -18.22 -36.80
CA ASN A 665 -22.73 -17.25 -35.97
C ASN A 665 -21.29 -16.96 -36.47
N PRO A 666 -20.68 -15.84 -36.04
CA PRO A 666 -19.33 -15.45 -36.49
C PRO A 666 -18.23 -16.47 -36.17
N SER A 667 -18.40 -17.29 -35.12
CA SER A 667 -17.42 -18.31 -34.76
C SER A 667 -17.38 -19.46 -35.77
N ASP A 668 -18.53 -19.85 -36.31
CA ASP A 668 -18.64 -20.84 -37.40
C ASP A 668 -17.90 -20.34 -38.64
N CYS A 669 -18.11 -19.07 -38.99
CA CYS A 669 -17.48 -18.45 -40.16
C CYS A 669 -15.98 -18.31 -40.00
N CYS A 670 -15.49 -17.97 -38.81
CA CYS A 670 -14.06 -17.95 -38.56
C CYS A 670 -13.44 -19.35 -38.65
N ALA A 671 -14.08 -20.36 -38.06
CA ALA A 671 -13.61 -21.74 -38.14
C ALA A 671 -13.54 -22.24 -39.59
N ALA A 672 -14.55 -21.91 -40.40
CA ALA A 672 -14.57 -22.21 -41.83
C ALA A 672 -13.47 -21.47 -42.61
N CYS A 673 -13.30 -20.17 -42.34
CA CYS A 673 -12.26 -19.36 -42.97
C CYS A 673 -10.84 -19.83 -42.60
N LYS A 674 -10.63 -20.28 -41.36
CA LYS A 674 -9.34 -20.87 -40.94
C LYS A 674 -9.00 -22.12 -41.77
N LYS A 675 -9.98 -22.99 -42.01
CA LYS A 675 -9.81 -24.22 -42.81
C LYS A 675 -9.61 -23.93 -44.30
N ASN A 676 -10.13 -22.82 -44.82
CA ASN A 676 -9.95 -22.43 -46.22
C ASN A 676 -8.61 -21.69 -46.40
N LYS A 677 -7.70 -22.25 -47.21
CA LYS A 677 -6.36 -21.69 -47.44
C LYS A 677 -6.40 -20.28 -48.04
N ALA A 678 -7.30 -20.03 -48.99
CA ALA A 678 -7.44 -18.74 -49.67
C ALA A 678 -8.22 -17.70 -48.83
N CYS A 679 -8.84 -18.11 -47.72
CA CYS A 679 -9.63 -17.20 -46.89
C CYS A 679 -8.77 -16.42 -45.89
N ASN A 680 -9.01 -15.11 -45.85
CA ASN A 680 -8.41 -14.14 -44.93
C ASN A 680 -9.46 -13.30 -44.20
N ALA A 681 -10.73 -13.37 -44.59
CA ALA A 681 -11.84 -12.69 -43.92
C ALA A 681 -13.18 -13.38 -44.25
N TYR A 682 -14.27 -13.05 -43.56
CA TYR A 682 -15.61 -13.56 -43.91
C TYR A 682 -16.69 -12.48 -43.79
N SER A 683 -17.85 -12.72 -44.39
CA SER A 683 -19.09 -11.96 -44.19
C SER A 683 -20.25 -12.93 -43.95
N LEU A 684 -20.85 -12.88 -42.76
CA LEU A 684 -21.99 -13.68 -42.34
C LEU A 684 -23.29 -12.97 -42.69
N TRP A 685 -24.11 -13.56 -43.55
CA TRP A 685 -25.43 -13.06 -43.87
C TRP A 685 -26.41 -14.21 -44.06
N SER A 686 -27.60 -14.10 -43.46
CA SER A 686 -28.68 -15.09 -43.60
C SER A 686 -28.23 -16.56 -43.39
N ASN A 687 -27.52 -16.82 -42.28
CA ASN A 687 -26.94 -18.12 -41.91
C ASN A 687 -25.92 -18.70 -42.93
N THR A 688 -25.32 -17.85 -43.76
CA THR A 688 -24.27 -18.22 -44.71
C THR A 688 -23.01 -17.40 -44.44
N CYS A 689 -21.88 -18.10 -44.28
CA CYS A 689 -20.56 -17.51 -44.18
C CYS A 689 -19.95 -17.37 -45.57
N TRP A 690 -19.89 -16.15 -46.09
CA TRP A 690 -19.18 -15.83 -47.32
C TRP A 690 -17.69 -15.65 -47.00
N LEU A 691 -16.87 -16.61 -47.41
CA LEU A 691 -15.43 -16.62 -47.16
C LEU A 691 -14.74 -15.71 -48.18
N LYS A 692 -13.81 -14.86 -47.74
CA LYS A 692 -13.21 -13.80 -48.55
C LYS A 692 -11.69 -13.93 -48.62
N SER A 693 -11.10 -13.64 -49.78
CA SER A 693 -9.65 -13.59 -49.98
C SER A 693 -8.98 -12.38 -49.32
N GLY A 694 -9.75 -11.35 -48.96
CA GLY A 694 -9.29 -10.15 -48.26
C GLY A 694 -10.47 -9.28 -47.83
N HIS A 695 -10.20 -8.07 -47.35
CA HIS A 695 -11.20 -7.15 -46.79
C HIS A 695 -11.22 -5.78 -47.48
N ASP A 696 -10.57 -5.63 -48.64
CA ASP A 696 -10.41 -4.35 -49.34
C ASP A 696 -11.76 -3.79 -49.85
N GLY A 697 -12.81 -4.62 -49.95
CA GLY A 697 -14.16 -4.23 -50.38
C GLY A 697 -15.12 -3.88 -49.25
N ARG A 698 -14.60 -3.47 -48.07
CA ARG A 698 -15.40 -3.13 -46.90
C ARG A 698 -16.44 -2.05 -47.21
N LYS A 699 -17.72 -2.36 -46.98
CA LYS A 699 -18.85 -1.44 -47.12
C LYS A 699 -19.92 -1.70 -46.06
N ALA A 700 -20.75 -0.69 -45.78
CA ALA A 700 -21.91 -0.84 -44.90
C ALA A 700 -22.97 -1.75 -45.55
N ALA A 701 -23.46 -2.74 -44.79
CA ALA A 701 -24.45 -3.71 -45.22
C ALA A 701 -25.30 -4.18 -44.00
N PRO A 702 -26.47 -3.56 -43.74
CA PRO A 702 -27.33 -3.93 -42.62
C PRO A 702 -27.71 -5.41 -42.60
N GLY A 703 -27.57 -6.05 -41.44
CA GLY A 703 -27.87 -7.49 -41.27
C GLY A 703 -26.74 -8.44 -41.68
N THR A 704 -25.58 -7.92 -42.10
CA THR A 704 -24.36 -8.71 -42.38
C THR A 704 -23.32 -8.47 -41.29
N THR A 705 -22.60 -9.51 -40.86
CA THR A 705 -21.49 -9.38 -39.90
C THR A 705 -20.19 -9.86 -40.53
N ALA A 706 -19.19 -9.00 -40.67
CA ALA A 706 -17.91 -9.36 -41.28
C ALA A 706 -16.76 -9.45 -40.27
N ALA A 707 -15.72 -10.24 -40.52
CA ALA A 707 -14.50 -10.18 -39.70
C ALA A 707 -13.27 -10.66 -40.48
N VAL A 708 -12.11 -10.07 -40.18
CA VAL A 708 -10.82 -10.54 -40.70
C VAL A 708 -10.42 -11.82 -39.96
N VAL A 709 -9.59 -12.68 -40.57
CA VAL A 709 -9.05 -13.89 -39.96
C VAL A 709 -7.53 -13.86 -40.06
N ASN A 710 -6.89 -13.54 -38.95
CA ASN A 710 -5.44 -13.39 -38.82
C ASN A 710 -4.76 -14.75 -38.80
N LYS A 711 -3.96 -15.03 -39.83
CA LYS A 711 -3.15 -16.25 -39.95
C LYS A 711 -1.64 -15.94 -39.99
N CYS A 712 -1.24 -14.83 -39.38
CA CYS A 712 0.14 -14.46 -39.14
C CYS A 712 0.37 -14.26 -37.63
N SER A 713 1.63 -14.31 -37.20
CA SER A 713 2.02 -13.99 -35.84
C SER A 713 1.61 -12.56 -35.47
N ALA A 714 1.65 -12.25 -34.18
CA ALA A 714 1.62 -10.86 -33.74
C ALA A 714 2.69 -10.04 -34.49
N LEU A 715 2.36 -8.77 -34.77
CA LEU A 715 3.27 -7.83 -35.41
C LEU A 715 4.43 -7.51 -34.47
N ASP A 716 5.65 -7.71 -34.96
CA ASP A 716 6.92 -7.33 -34.34
C ASP A 716 7.19 -5.87 -34.70
N ILE A 717 6.84 -4.97 -33.77
CA ILE A 717 6.93 -3.52 -33.96
C ILE A 717 8.38 -3.07 -33.75
N SER A 718 8.83 -2.13 -34.58
CA SER A 718 10.21 -1.63 -34.55
C SER A 718 11.25 -2.70 -34.88
N THR A 719 10.86 -3.72 -35.63
CA THR A 719 11.72 -4.85 -35.97
C THR A 719 11.67 -5.15 -37.45
N ASP A 720 12.84 -5.14 -38.08
CA ASP A 720 13.05 -5.59 -39.44
C ASP A 720 13.51 -7.05 -39.44
N TYR A 721 12.94 -7.87 -40.34
CA TYR A 721 13.41 -9.23 -40.59
C TYR A 721 14.39 -9.15 -41.76
N VAL A 722 15.68 -9.31 -41.49
CA VAL A 722 16.72 -9.02 -42.47
C VAL A 722 16.86 -10.18 -43.46
N GLY A 723 16.82 -9.87 -44.76
CA GLY A 723 17.05 -10.80 -45.86
C GLY A 723 15.82 -11.66 -46.22
N ASN A 724 16.06 -12.71 -47.00
CA ASN A 724 15.05 -13.66 -47.49
C ASN A 724 13.94 -13.07 -48.36
N ASP A 725 14.10 -11.86 -48.91
CA ASP A 725 13.08 -11.21 -49.74
C ASP A 725 12.78 -11.99 -51.03
N ILE A 726 11.50 -12.26 -51.28
CA ILE A 726 11.00 -12.98 -52.47
C ILE A 726 10.03 -12.13 -53.30
N GLY A 727 9.67 -10.94 -52.84
CA GLY A 727 8.76 -10.04 -53.55
C GLY A 727 8.29 -8.87 -52.70
N ARG A 728 7.46 -8.01 -53.28
CA ARG A 728 6.82 -6.92 -52.57
C ARG A 728 5.47 -6.56 -53.15
N ALA A 729 4.60 -5.97 -52.33
CA ALA A 729 3.33 -5.39 -52.78
C ALA A 729 2.97 -4.15 -51.96
N ALA A 730 2.19 -3.25 -52.56
CA ALA A 730 1.62 -2.11 -51.85
C ALA A 730 0.57 -2.56 -50.82
N ALA A 731 0.58 -1.90 -49.66
CA ALA A 731 -0.34 -2.15 -48.57
C ALA A 731 -0.45 -0.91 -47.66
N SER A 732 -1.66 -0.47 -47.41
CA SER A 732 -1.96 0.67 -46.53
C SER A 732 -1.48 0.46 -45.10
N THR A 733 -1.54 -0.78 -44.60
CA THR A 733 -1.13 -1.14 -43.25
C THR A 733 -0.26 -2.41 -43.24
N ALA A 734 0.45 -2.62 -42.13
CA ALA A 734 1.19 -3.87 -41.92
C ALA A 734 0.27 -5.10 -41.80
N ASP A 735 -0.97 -4.92 -41.34
CA ASP A 735 -1.94 -6.01 -41.23
C ASP A 735 -2.36 -6.56 -42.61
N ASP A 736 -2.46 -5.67 -43.61
CA ASP A 736 -2.79 -6.04 -44.99
C ASP A 736 -1.72 -6.96 -45.63
N CYS A 737 -0.49 -6.93 -45.11
CA CYS A 737 0.61 -7.74 -45.63
C CYS A 737 0.43 -9.22 -45.39
N CYS A 738 -0.28 -9.62 -44.33
CA CYS A 738 -0.45 -11.04 -44.00
C CYS A 738 -1.18 -11.79 -45.13
N ALA A 739 -2.30 -11.26 -45.60
CA ALA A 739 -3.08 -11.86 -46.67
C ALA A 739 -2.29 -11.91 -47.99
N LYS A 740 -1.59 -10.82 -48.32
CA LYS A 740 -0.79 -10.73 -49.57
C LYS A 740 0.41 -11.67 -49.54
N CYS A 741 1.09 -11.81 -48.40
CA CYS A 741 2.15 -12.79 -48.21
C CYS A 741 1.60 -14.22 -48.36
N ARG A 742 0.49 -14.57 -47.70
CA ARG A 742 -0.11 -15.91 -47.81
C ARG A 742 -0.55 -16.31 -49.23
N ASN A 743 -0.91 -15.33 -50.05
CA ASN A 743 -1.25 -15.53 -51.46
C ASN A 743 -0.03 -15.50 -52.39
N THR A 744 1.17 -15.21 -51.85
CA THR A 744 2.44 -15.23 -52.59
C THR A 744 3.11 -16.58 -52.36
N ASN A 745 3.35 -17.32 -53.45
CA ASN A 745 3.96 -18.64 -53.37
C ASN A 745 5.34 -18.58 -52.69
N GLY A 746 5.54 -19.41 -51.67
CA GLY A 746 6.79 -19.47 -50.91
C GLY A 746 6.98 -18.41 -49.82
N CYS A 747 6.00 -17.53 -49.55
CA CYS A 747 6.11 -16.51 -48.51
C CYS A 747 5.84 -17.08 -47.11
N GLY A 748 6.83 -17.00 -46.22
CA GLY A 748 6.76 -17.39 -44.82
C GLY A 748 6.80 -16.22 -43.83
N ALA A 749 7.16 -15.01 -44.27
CA ALA A 749 7.17 -13.81 -43.43
C ALA A 749 7.05 -12.53 -44.27
N PHE A 750 6.83 -11.38 -43.62
CA PHE A 750 6.89 -10.08 -44.27
C PHE A 750 7.48 -9.02 -43.34
N SER A 751 7.99 -7.94 -43.93
CA SER A 751 8.30 -6.68 -43.25
C SER A 751 7.61 -5.54 -43.99
N TRP A 752 6.87 -4.71 -43.27
CA TRP A 752 6.17 -3.54 -43.80
C TRP A 752 6.94 -2.27 -43.47
N TYR A 753 7.14 -1.43 -44.48
CA TYR A 753 7.79 -0.13 -44.35
C TYR A 753 7.12 0.86 -45.32
N GLN A 754 6.67 2.00 -44.81
CA GLN A 754 6.11 3.12 -45.57
C GLN A 754 5.14 2.71 -46.70
N GLY A 755 4.14 1.88 -46.38
CA GLY A 755 3.10 1.49 -47.34
C GLY A 755 3.44 0.31 -48.26
N THR A 756 4.57 -0.36 -48.03
CA THR A 756 5.02 -1.51 -48.84
C THR A 756 5.29 -2.73 -47.97
N CYS A 757 4.72 -3.88 -48.34
CA CYS A 757 5.07 -5.19 -47.79
C CYS A 757 6.25 -5.77 -48.56
N TYR A 758 7.30 -6.15 -47.86
CA TYR A 758 8.43 -6.92 -48.38
C TYR A 758 8.26 -8.37 -47.94
N PHE A 759 7.85 -9.22 -48.89
CA PHE A 759 7.59 -10.64 -48.69
C PHE A 759 8.87 -11.42 -48.59
N LYS A 760 8.91 -12.38 -47.66
CA LYS A 760 10.11 -13.15 -47.33
C LYS A 760 9.81 -14.63 -47.29
N SER A 761 10.76 -15.46 -47.74
CA SER A 761 10.59 -16.91 -47.71
C SER A 761 10.51 -17.50 -46.31
N SER A 762 11.18 -16.86 -45.33
CA SER A 762 11.14 -17.23 -43.90
C SER A 762 11.60 -16.06 -43.02
N LYS A 763 11.42 -16.17 -41.70
CA LYS A 763 11.95 -15.19 -40.72
C LYS A 763 13.48 -15.26 -40.71
N GLY A 764 14.12 -14.19 -41.18
CA GLY A 764 15.57 -13.98 -41.09
C GLY A 764 16.01 -13.50 -39.70
N SER A 765 17.25 -13.03 -39.59
CA SER A 765 17.73 -12.36 -38.37
C SER A 765 16.94 -11.08 -38.11
N THR A 766 16.80 -10.68 -36.84
CA THR A 766 16.06 -9.48 -36.46
C THR A 766 16.99 -8.29 -36.26
N LYS A 767 16.56 -7.10 -36.70
CA LYS A 767 17.24 -5.82 -36.45
C LYS A 767 16.25 -4.78 -35.95
N ALA A 768 16.59 -4.07 -34.88
CA ALA A 768 15.79 -2.97 -34.38
C ALA A 768 15.74 -1.82 -35.41
N ASN A 769 14.54 -1.41 -35.80
CA ASN A 769 14.27 -0.29 -36.70
C ASN A 769 12.87 0.28 -36.42
N GLY A 770 12.80 1.45 -35.80
CA GLY A 770 11.55 2.09 -35.33
C GLY A 770 10.49 2.39 -36.39
N ASN A 771 10.79 2.22 -37.68
CA ASN A 771 9.86 2.47 -38.78
C ASN A 771 9.37 1.19 -39.49
N VAL A 772 9.82 0.01 -39.05
CA VAL A 772 9.50 -1.27 -39.70
C VAL A 772 8.64 -2.14 -38.77
N ILE A 773 7.67 -2.82 -39.36
CA ILE A 773 6.78 -3.75 -38.66
C ILE A 773 6.82 -5.09 -39.39
N SER A 774 7.14 -6.19 -38.70
CA SER A 774 7.31 -7.50 -39.34
C SER A 774 6.44 -8.59 -38.72
N ALA A 775 6.11 -9.65 -39.46
CA ALA A 775 5.43 -10.83 -38.91
C ALA A 775 5.70 -12.09 -39.73
N THR A 776 5.46 -13.26 -39.12
CA THR A 776 5.58 -14.56 -39.80
C THR A 776 4.21 -15.12 -40.15
N VAL A 777 4.09 -15.78 -41.28
CA VAL A 777 2.89 -16.57 -41.62
C VAL A 777 2.82 -17.79 -40.70
N LEU A 778 1.66 -18.02 -40.08
CA LEU A 778 1.43 -19.21 -39.27
C LEU A 778 1.00 -20.34 -40.22
N MET A 779 1.73 -21.47 -40.18
CA MET A 779 1.41 -22.66 -40.99
C MET A 779 0.12 -23.33 -40.54
#